data_AF-A0A673FMH6-F1
#
_entry.id   AF-A0A673FMH6-F1
#
_cell.length_a   1.000
_cell.length_b   1.000
_cell.length_c   1.000
_cell.angle_alpha   90.00
_cell.angle_beta   90.00
_cell.angle_gamma   90.00
#
_symmetry.space_group_name_H-M   'P 1'
#
loop_
_entity.id
_entity.type
_entity.pdbx_description
1 polymer ?
#
loop_
_entity_poly.entity_id
_entity_poly.type
_entity_poly.pdbx_seq_one_letter_code
_entity_poly.pdbx_strand_id
1 'polypeptide(L)'
;MFICVCVWVVDKTRVLTEVRLGRSGKLTSALGDEQVRWQESITFFEQEIHNVIGNVFIAAACVAYYGAFTSQYRQLVVDNFSLISILGDPYEIRQWNAEGLPRDNVSTENGILVMRGRRWPLMIDPQDQANRWIRSKETKNGLKVIKLTDAGFLRTLENAIRLGMPVLLEELKETLDPALEPILLKQTFVLGGRTLIRLGDSDIDYDKNFRFYMTTKMANPHYLPEVLTVINFTVTKSGLEDQILSDVVRLERPDLEEQRNQLIVRINADRNQLKAIEDRILKLLFTSEGNILDNEELVQTLQESKAIKSRLVEAETTEEMINAAREKYRPVATRGSIIYFVIASLSEIDPMYQFSLKYFKQLFNNTIESSEKHRDLSMRLQILLDQTLLSAYKNVSRGLFEQHKAIYSFMLCVEIMMQRGEISQQEWQYFLRGAGGMEKPEVPWLSDFAWETCCNLEDRLPCFNGIKKEIISTPISVKLVYYSVCFQVVFAVTEFVIISLGQQFVENPPVDLATLYADMSPSIPLVFILSTGSDPMGAFQRFANERGYQDRVKSISLGQGQGPIAERMIMEALKTGNWIFLQNCHLAVSWMLAMEELIKTFTEPDTVIHEDFRLFLSSMPTNVFPVTVLQNSVKVTQRHTLAYTYLKALETDSHKVLKIIFGERKKFGPLGWNIRYEFNDSDRECALLNLNLYCQTGHIPWDALIYITGEITYGGRVTDAWDQRCLHTILKSFFSPATLEDSYTYSKSGIYFAPNSDSLTEYKQYIEDLPLIDDPDVFGMHENANLAFQETMTLISTILEVQPRSSAAGGGKSNDEVVHELADSILAKIPGYLFSQDSNGRVNSLTTVLGQEVDRFNFLLRVLKVTEHFFFYCKLQMMN
;
A
#
# COMPACT_ATOMS: atom_id res chain seq x y z
N MET A 1 67.02 69.17 -23.41
CA MET A 1 65.54 69.16 -23.22
C MET A 1 64.84 68.25 -24.24
N PHE A 2 65.02 68.44 -25.55
CA PHE A 2 64.45 67.56 -26.60
C PHE A 2 64.82 66.06 -26.45
N ILE A 3 66.08 65.74 -26.11
CA ILE A 3 66.53 64.34 -25.93
C ILE A 3 65.87 63.69 -24.70
N CYS A 4 65.71 64.42 -23.59
CA CYS A 4 64.99 63.91 -22.41
C CYS A 4 63.49 63.67 -22.70
N VAL A 5 62.86 64.52 -23.52
CA VAL A 5 61.46 64.32 -23.94
C VAL A 5 61.35 63.12 -24.86
N CYS A 6 62.27 62.93 -25.81
CA CYS A 6 62.28 61.74 -26.67
C CYS A 6 62.54 60.45 -25.88
N VAL A 7 63.49 60.45 -24.93
CA VAL A 7 63.75 59.28 -24.06
C VAL A 7 62.54 58.99 -23.17
N TRP A 8 61.90 60.01 -22.59
CA TRP A 8 60.69 59.83 -21.79
C TRP A 8 59.51 59.33 -22.60
N VAL A 9 59.31 59.83 -23.83
CA VAL A 9 58.27 59.34 -24.74
C VAL A 9 58.53 57.88 -25.09
N VAL A 10 59.75 57.52 -25.48
CA VAL A 10 60.14 56.14 -25.85
C VAL A 10 60.01 55.18 -24.67
N ASP A 11 60.40 55.58 -23.47
CA ASP A 11 60.27 54.75 -22.27
C ASP A 11 58.80 54.56 -21.88
N LYS A 12 57.98 55.60 -22.04
CA LYS A 12 56.52 55.54 -21.82
C LYS A 12 55.82 54.67 -22.87
N THR A 13 56.20 54.72 -24.15
CA THR A 13 55.69 53.79 -25.17
C THR A 13 56.19 52.37 -24.93
N ARG A 14 57.44 52.18 -24.48
CA ARG A 14 57.98 50.85 -24.17
C ARG A 14 57.18 50.16 -23.06
N VAL A 15 56.97 50.84 -21.94
CA VAL A 15 56.18 50.33 -20.80
C VAL A 15 54.73 50.07 -21.22
N LEU A 16 54.11 50.99 -21.97
CA LEU A 16 52.74 50.78 -22.47
C LEU A 16 52.64 49.57 -23.41
N THR A 17 53.65 49.36 -24.26
CA THR A 17 53.69 48.24 -25.22
C THR A 17 53.90 46.91 -24.49
N GLU A 18 54.73 46.88 -23.45
CA GLU A 18 54.96 45.71 -22.60
C GLU A 18 53.67 45.29 -21.85
N VAL A 19 52.94 46.27 -21.29
CA VAL A 19 51.64 46.02 -20.66
C VAL A 19 50.60 45.52 -21.68
N ARG A 20 50.53 46.15 -22.87
CA ARG A 20 49.63 45.71 -23.94
C ARG A 20 49.97 44.34 -24.48
N LEU A 21 51.25 43.98 -24.56
CA LEU A 21 51.70 42.65 -24.99
C LEU A 21 51.24 41.58 -23.98
N GLY A 22 51.42 41.84 -22.68
CA GLY A 22 50.96 40.96 -21.61
C GLY A 22 49.44 40.79 -21.58
N ARG A 23 48.68 41.88 -21.84
CA ARG A 23 47.21 41.83 -21.96
C ARG A 23 46.77 41.10 -23.22
N SER A 24 47.46 41.29 -24.34
CA SER A 24 47.16 40.64 -25.63
C SER A 24 47.27 39.13 -25.55
N GLY A 25 48.32 38.60 -24.91
CA GLY A 25 48.48 37.15 -24.73
C GLY A 25 47.34 36.54 -23.91
N LYS A 26 46.94 37.19 -22.81
CA LYS A 26 45.82 36.76 -21.95
C LYS A 26 44.47 36.83 -22.68
N LEU A 27 44.23 37.95 -23.38
CA LEU A 27 42.98 38.19 -24.11
C LEU A 27 42.81 37.20 -25.26
N THR A 28 43.88 36.92 -26.02
CA THR A 28 43.86 35.96 -27.14
C THR A 28 43.59 34.54 -26.66
N SER A 29 44.20 34.11 -25.55
CA SER A 29 43.92 32.79 -24.97
C SER A 29 42.48 32.68 -24.45
N ALA A 30 42.00 33.68 -23.70
CA ALA A 30 40.65 33.64 -23.12
C ALA A 30 39.54 33.73 -24.20
N LEU A 31 39.72 34.58 -25.21
CA LEU A 31 38.78 34.69 -26.34
C LEU A 31 38.86 33.49 -27.27
N GLY A 32 40.03 32.85 -27.41
CA GLY A 32 40.16 31.61 -28.19
C GLY A 32 39.32 30.47 -27.59
N ASP A 33 39.38 30.30 -26.26
CA ASP A 33 38.56 29.31 -25.54
C ASP A 33 37.05 29.62 -25.70
N GLU A 34 36.65 30.90 -25.62
CA GLU A 34 35.26 31.31 -25.80
C GLU A 34 34.78 31.18 -27.26
N GLN A 35 35.64 31.43 -28.24
CA GLN A 35 35.31 31.26 -29.66
C GLN A 35 34.97 29.80 -29.97
N VAL A 36 35.79 28.84 -29.50
CA VAL A 36 35.53 27.40 -29.71
C VAL A 36 34.20 27.02 -29.07
N ARG A 37 33.94 27.48 -27.84
CA ARG A 37 32.67 27.21 -27.15
C ARG A 37 31.46 27.79 -27.87
N TRP A 38 31.55 29.03 -28.33
CA TRP A 38 30.47 29.66 -29.09
C TRP A 38 30.23 28.92 -30.41
N GLN A 39 31.29 28.46 -31.07
CA GLN A 39 31.19 27.66 -32.29
C GLN A 39 30.46 26.33 -32.01
N GLU A 40 30.84 25.61 -30.96
CA GLU A 40 30.16 24.38 -30.53
C GLU A 40 28.70 24.65 -30.16
N SER A 41 28.43 25.71 -29.39
CA SER A 41 27.08 26.11 -29.00
C SER A 41 26.21 26.47 -30.21
N ILE A 42 26.78 27.16 -31.21
CA ILE A 42 26.08 27.46 -32.47
C ILE A 42 25.72 26.17 -33.21
N THR A 43 26.67 25.23 -33.34
CA THR A 43 26.37 23.95 -34.00
C THR A 43 25.29 23.15 -33.28
N PHE A 44 25.28 23.19 -31.94
CA PHE A 44 24.24 22.57 -31.13
C PHE A 44 22.88 23.27 -31.31
N PHE A 45 22.85 24.60 -31.25
CA PHE A 45 21.62 25.36 -31.46
C PHE A 45 21.07 25.22 -32.89
N GLU A 46 21.92 25.10 -33.92
CA GLU A 46 21.47 24.82 -35.28
C GLU A 46 20.76 23.46 -35.37
N GLN A 47 21.30 22.43 -34.71
CA GLN A 47 20.65 21.12 -34.61
C GLN A 47 19.33 21.19 -33.82
N GLU A 48 19.32 21.91 -32.69
CA GLU A 48 18.09 22.11 -31.91
C GLU A 48 17.03 22.83 -32.72
N ILE A 49 17.37 23.95 -33.39
CA ILE A 49 16.44 24.73 -34.22
C ILE A 49 15.80 23.85 -35.30
N HIS A 50 16.57 22.96 -35.93
CA HIS A 50 16.02 22.00 -36.89
C HIS A 50 14.98 21.05 -36.24
N ASN A 51 15.23 20.62 -35.01
CA ASN A 51 14.39 19.68 -34.28
C ASN A 51 13.28 20.33 -33.43
N VAL A 52 13.27 21.67 -33.28
CA VAL A 52 12.34 22.43 -32.43
C VAL A 52 10.88 22.10 -32.75
N ILE A 53 10.51 22.01 -34.03
CA ILE A 53 9.10 21.77 -34.40
C ILE A 53 8.61 20.43 -33.87
N GLY A 54 9.40 19.36 -34.06
CA GLY A 54 9.09 18.03 -33.56
C GLY A 54 9.12 17.96 -32.04
N ASN A 55 10.18 18.51 -31.43
CA ASN A 55 10.36 18.50 -29.98
C ASN A 55 9.25 19.25 -29.24
N VAL A 56 8.85 20.43 -29.74
CA VAL A 56 7.77 21.23 -29.15
C VAL A 56 6.41 20.57 -29.39
N PHE A 57 6.18 19.97 -30.55
CA PHE A 57 4.93 19.25 -30.82
C PHE A 57 4.74 18.08 -29.84
N ILE A 58 5.77 17.24 -29.69
CA ILE A 58 5.74 16.11 -28.76
C ILE A 58 5.63 16.64 -27.32
N ALA A 59 6.41 17.66 -26.93
CA ALA A 59 6.31 18.27 -25.60
C ALA A 59 4.89 18.78 -25.29
N ALA A 60 4.24 19.44 -26.26
CA ALA A 60 2.88 19.93 -26.11
C ALA A 60 1.86 18.78 -25.98
N ALA A 61 2.04 17.70 -26.75
CA ALA A 61 1.24 16.48 -26.61
C ALA A 61 1.42 15.84 -25.22
N CYS A 62 2.66 15.75 -24.74
CA CYS A 62 2.95 15.26 -23.38
C CYS A 62 2.27 16.13 -22.33
N VAL A 63 2.37 17.46 -22.42
CA VAL A 63 1.71 18.38 -21.46
C VAL A 63 0.18 18.24 -21.46
N ALA A 64 -0.41 17.96 -22.62
CA ALA A 64 -1.85 17.79 -22.75
C ALA A 64 -2.35 16.43 -22.22
N TYR A 65 -1.61 15.34 -22.48
CA TYR A 65 -2.12 13.97 -22.31
C TYR A 65 -1.43 13.16 -21.21
N TYR A 66 -0.15 13.41 -20.88
CA TYR A 66 0.59 12.56 -19.92
C TYR A 66 -0.01 12.55 -18.51
N GLY A 67 -0.72 13.61 -18.12
CA GLY A 67 -1.19 13.80 -16.75
C GLY A 67 -1.88 12.57 -16.16
N ALA A 68 -2.84 11.99 -16.87
CA ALA A 68 -3.62 10.86 -16.34
C ALA A 68 -2.88 9.51 -16.40
N PHE A 69 -1.84 9.40 -17.23
CA PHE A 69 -1.20 8.13 -17.52
C PHE A 69 -0.03 7.81 -16.59
N THR A 70 0.17 6.51 -16.35
CA THR A 70 1.30 5.98 -15.59
C THR A 70 2.61 6.06 -16.39
N SER A 71 3.74 6.00 -15.69
CA SER A 71 5.09 6.02 -16.30
C SER A 71 5.29 5.02 -17.42
N GLN A 72 4.85 3.77 -17.21
CA GLN A 72 4.99 2.69 -18.19
C GLN A 72 4.22 3.01 -19.48
N TYR A 73 3.01 3.55 -19.36
CA TYR A 73 2.24 3.94 -20.52
C TYR A 73 2.85 5.15 -21.24
N ARG A 74 3.38 6.13 -20.51
CA ARG A 74 4.09 7.28 -21.10
C ARG A 74 5.27 6.82 -21.98
N GLN A 75 6.05 5.86 -21.49
CA GLN A 75 7.18 5.28 -22.24
C GLN A 75 6.74 4.50 -23.49
N LEU A 76 5.59 3.82 -23.44
CA LEU A 76 5.06 3.10 -24.61
C LEU A 76 4.57 4.06 -25.71
N VAL A 77 4.05 5.23 -25.33
CA VAL A 77 3.46 6.19 -26.28
C VAL A 77 4.52 7.01 -27.01
N VAL A 78 5.62 7.37 -26.35
CA VAL A 78 6.67 8.20 -26.95
C VAL A 78 8.04 7.57 -26.70
N ASP A 79 8.66 7.12 -27.79
CA ASP A 79 9.97 6.48 -27.78
C ASP A 79 11.09 7.53 -28.01
N ASN A 80 12.21 7.41 -27.30
CA ASN A 80 13.41 8.28 -27.41
C ASN A 80 13.19 9.80 -27.21
N PHE A 81 12.22 10.21 -26.40
CA PHE A 81 11.95 11.62 -26.07
C PHE A 81 12.04 11.89 -24.57
N SER A 82 12.68 12.99 -24.18
CA SER A 82 12.71 13.45 -22.78
C SER A 82 12.00 14.79 -22.63
N LEU A 83 10.85 14.77 -21.94
CA LEU A 83 10.11 16.00 -21.61
C LEU A 83 10.95 16.94 -20.73
N ILE A 84 11.75 16.34 -19.84
CA ILE A 84 12.56 17.04 -18.85
C ILE A 84 13.64 17.89 -19.53
N SER A 85 14.30 17.39 -20.58
CA SER A 85 15.35 18.16 -21.26
C SER A 85 14.82 19.35 -22.06
N ILE A 86 13.56 19.31 -22.50
CA ILE A 86 12.98 20.33 -23.38
C ILE A 86 12.23 21.41 -22.59
N LEU A 87 11.39 21.01 -21.62
CA LEU A 87 10.58 21.97 -20.83
C LEU A 87 11.10 22.19 -19.41
N GLY A 88 11.98 21.32 -18.94
CA GLY A 88 12.55 21.39 -17.61
C GLY A 88 13.79 22.27 -17.57
N ASP A 89 13.76 23.31 -16.73
CA ASP A 89 14.98 24.00 -16.33
C ASP A 89 15.63 23.19 -15.18
N PRO A 90 16.87 22.68 -15.34
CA PRO A 90 17.57 21.97 -14.27
C PRO A 90 17.63 22.76 -12.96
N TYR A 91 17.65 24.09 -13.03
CA TYR A 91 17.61 24.95 -11.85
C TYR A 91 16.25 24.89 -11.13
N GLU A 92 15.14 25.08 -11.85
CA GLU A 92 13.80 25.00 -11.28
C GLU A 92 13.53 23.61 -10.68
N ILE A 93 13.95 22.55 -11.36
CA ILE A 93 13.81 21.17 -10.89
C ILE A 93 14.58 20.97 -9.57
N ARG A 94 15.82 21.44 -9.49
CA ARG A 94 16.61 21.40 -8.24
C ARG A 94 15.93 22.16 -7.11
N GLN A 95 15.29 23.29 -7.40
CA GLN A 95 14.51 24.04 -6.43
C GLN A 95 13.26 23.26 -5.99
N TRP A 96 12.51 22.65 -6.90
CA TRP A 96 11.34 21.83 -6.56
C TRP A 96 11.73 20.64 -5.67
N ASN A 97 12.90 20.05 -5.92
CA ASN A 97 13.46 18.99 -5.10
C ASN A 97 13.77 19.46 -3.67
N ALA A 98 14.28 20.68 -3.51
CA ALA A 98 14.48 21.29 -2.20
C ALA A 98 13.14 21.65 -1.52
N GLU A 99 12.10 21.92 -2.30
CA GLU A 99 10.72 22.17 -1.85
C GLU A 99 9.93 20.87 -1.57
N GLY A 100 10.55 19.69 -1.69
CA GLY A 100 9.98 18.40 -1.30
C GLY A 100 9.42 17.53 -2.44
N LEU A 101 9.60 17.93 -3.71
CA LEU A 101 9.29 17.06 -4.86
C LEU A 101 10.34 15.94 -4.97
N PRO A 102 9.95 14.68 -5.18
CA PRO A 102 10.91 13.60 -5.43
C PRO A 102 11.61 13.74 -6.77
N ARG A 103 12.81 13.14 -6.86
CA ARG A 103 13.72 13.27 -8.00
C ARG A 103 13.47 12.27 -9.13
N ASP A 104 12.47 11.38 -8.98
CA ASP A 104 12.16 10.43 -10.03
C ASP A 104 11.60 11.14 -11.27
N ASN A 105 11.77 10.52 -12.43
CA ASN A 105 11.36 11.08 -13.71
C ASN A 105 9.86 11.43 -13.71
N VAL A 106 9.02 10.58 -13.11
CA VAL A 106 7.56 10.77 -13.09
C VAL A 106 7.18 11.98 -12.24
N SER A 107 7.74 12.11 -11.04
CA SER A 107 7.51 13.29 -10.18
C SER A 107 8.00 14.58 -10.84
N THR A 108 9.16 14.54 -11.50
CA THR A 108 9.72 15.70 -12.21
C THR A 108 8.84 16.09 -13.40
N GLU A 109 8.41 15.12 -14.22
CA GLU A 109 7.44 15.33 -15.30
C GLU A 109 6.14 15.90 -14.77
N ASN A 110 5.58 15.33 -13.70
CA ASN A 110 4.36 15.83 -13.06
C ASN A 110 4.53 17.27 -12.56
N GLY A 111 5.69 17.63 -12.01
CA GLY A 111 6.03 19.00 -11.66
C GLY A 111 6.00 19.94 -12.88
N ILE A 112 6.57 19.50 -14.01
CA ILE A 112 6.51 20.25 -15.28
C ILE A 112 5.05 20.39 -15.74
N LEU A 113 4.25 19.33 -15.69
CA LEU A 113 2.83 19.34 -16.07
C LEU A 113 2.02 20.34 -15.22
N VAL A 114 2.27 20.40 -13.92
CA VAL A 114 1.64 21.36 -13.01
C VAL A 114 2.02 22.79 -13.35
N MET A 115 3.30 23.04 -13.62
CA MET A 115 3.83 24.40 -13.81
C MET A 115 3.64 24.96 -15.22
N ARG A 116 3.65 24.10 -16.24
CA ARG A 116 3.54 24.48 -17.66
C ARG A 116 2.13 24.26 -18.22
N GLY A 117 1.26 23.58 -17.47
CA GLY A 117 -0.13 23.32 -17.85
C GLY A 117 -0.94 24.61 -18.07
N ARG A 118 -1.69 24.67 -19.18
CA ARG A 118 -2.57 25.82 -19.46
C ARG A 118 -3.81 25.81 -18.58
N ARG A 119 -4.38 24.62 -18.33
CA ARG A 119 -5.52 24.39 -17.43
C ARG A 119 -5.02 24.17 -16.01
N TRP A 120 -5.86 24.43 -15.02
CA TRP A 120 -5.54 24.09 -13.63
C TRP A 120 -5.71 22.57 -13.43
N PRO A 121 -4.63 21.83 -13.12
CA PRO A 121 -4.73 20.39 -13.00
C PRO A 121 -5.26 19.97 -11.64
N LEU A 122 -6.00 18.87 -11.63
CA LEU A 122 -6.32 18.11 -10.43
C LEU A 122 -5.24 17.07 -10.18
N MET A 123 -4.59 17.15 -9.04
CA MET A 123 -3.55 16.22 -8.61
C MET A 123 -4.17 15.07 -7.82
N ILE A 124 -4.07 13.85 -8.34
CA ILE A 124 -4.42 12.62 -7.61
C ILE A 124 -3.26 12.31 -6.67
N ASP A 125 -3.46 12.55 -5.37
CA ASP A 125 -2.39 12.54 -4.38
C ASP A 125 -2.83 11.84 -3.08
N PRO A 126 -3.03 10.51 -3.09
CA PRO A 126 -3.44 9.76 -1.90
C PRO A 126 -2.42 9.82 -0.73
N GLN A 127 -1.17 10.19 -1.00
CA GLN A 127 -0.10 10.27 0.01
C GLN A 127 0.32 11.72 0.36
N ASP A 128 -0.48 12.73 -0.04
CA ASP A 128 -0.26 14.16 0.21
C ASP A 128 1.17 14.64 -0.17
N GLN A 129 1.78 14.05 -1.20
CA GLN A 129 3.09 14.44 -1.72
C GLN A 129 3.02 15.78 -2.48
N ALA A 130 2.13 15.88 -3.45
CA ALA A 130 1.91 17.09 -4.23
C ALA A 130 1.42 18.23 -3.32
N ASN A 131 0.52 17.91 -2.38
CA ASN A 131 0.02 18.85 -1.39
C ASN A 131 1.16 19.52 -0.59
N ARG A 132 2.05 18.70 -0.02
CA ARG A 132 3.21 19.19 0.75
C ARG A 132 4.17 20.01 -0.11
N TRP A 133 4.42 19.58 -1.34
CA TRP A 133 5.28 20.30 -2.28
C TRP A 133 4.71 21.69 -2.60
N ILE A 134 3.42 21.80 -2.96
CA ILE A 134 2.77 23.08 -3.27
C ILE A 134 2.76 24.00 -2.06
N ARG A 135 2.48 23.48 -0.86
CA ARG A 135 2.56 24.26 0.39
C ARG A 135 3.94 24.85 0.59
N SER A 136 5.00 24.04 0.49
CA SER A 136 6.38 24.50 0.64
C SER A 136 6.77 25.53 -0.42
N LYS A 137 6.39 25.27 -1.68
CA LYS A 137 6.66 26.15 -2.83
C LYS A 137 6.02 27.53 -2.68
N GLU A 138 4.73 27.57 -2.37
CA GLU A 138 3.93 28.81 -2.38
C GLU A 138 3.88 29.51 -1.01
N THR A 139 4.63 29.02 -0.01
CA THR A 139 4.68 29.61 1.34
C THR A 139 5.04 31.11 1.28
N LYS A 140 6.02 31.49 0.45
CA LYS A 140 6.46 32.90 0.32
C LYS A 140 5.43 33.79 -0.38
N ASN A 141 4.54 33.20 -1.17
CA ASN A 141 3.53 33.89 -1.97
C ASN A 141 2.18 34.01 -1.24
N GLY A 142 2.07 33.53 0.00
CA GLY A 142 0.87 33.67 0.82
C GLY A 142 -0.26 32.71 0.46
N LEU A 143 0.07 31.43 0.18
CA LEU A 143 -0.89 30.37 -0.17
C LEU A 143 -2.13 30.34 0.75
N LYS A 144 -3.31 30.34 0.14
CA LYS A 144 -4.59 30.11 0.83
C LYS A 144 -5.06 28.68 0.59
N VAL A 145 -5.27 27.95 1.67
CA VAL A 145 -5.83 26.59 1.63
C VAL A 145 -7.33 26.67 1.89
N ILE A 146 -8.12 26.02 1.05
CA ILE A 146 -9.59 25.99 1.14
C ILE A 146 -10.10 24.56 0.97
N LYS A 147 -11.27 24.27 1.54
CA LYS A 147 -12.05 23.05 1.29
C LYS A 147 -13.45 23.41 0.82
N LEU A 148 -14.09 22.52 0.04
CA LEU A 148 -15.49 22.70 -0.39
C LEU A 148 -16.49 22.67 0.78
N THR A 149 -16.09 22.12 1.92
CA THR A 149 -16.90 22.08 3.15
C THR A 149 -16.95 23.42 3.88
N ASP A 150 -16.04 24.34 3.58
CA ASP A 150 -15.91 25.59 4.32
C ASP A 150 -17.00 26.57 3.88
N ALA A 151 -17.88 27.00 4.79
CA ALA A 151 -18.98 27.92 4.48
C ALA A 151 -18.55 29.26 3.85
N GLY A 152 -17.27 29.64 3.98
CA GLY A 152 -16.69 30.87 3.43
C GLY A 152 -15.74 30.68 2.25
N PHE A 153 -15.64 29.48 1.63
CA PHE A 153 -14.60 29.21 0.63
C PHE A 153 -14.68 30.15 -0.59
N LEU A 154 -15.89 30.44 -1.09
CA LEU A 154 -16.08 31.35 -2.23
C LEU A 154 -15.53 32.73 -1.92
N ARG A 155 -15.82 33.31 -0.74
CA ARG A 155 -15.32 34.63 -0.35
C ARG A 155 -13.79 34.67 -0.26
N THR A 156 -13.17 33.60 0.25
CA THR A 156 -11.71 33.48 0.28
C THR A 156 -11.13 33.43 -1.13
N LEU A 157 -11.80 32.71 -2.04
CA LEU A 157 -11.44 32.60 -3.44
C LEU A 157 -11.57 33.93 -4.19
N GLU A 158 -12.66 34.68 -3.97
CA GLU A 158 -12.87 36.02 -4.54
C GLU A 158 -11.72 36.98 -4.16
N ASN A 159 -11.33 36.99 -2.89
CA ASN A 159 -10.24 37.82 -2.39
C ASN A 159 -8.88 37.38 -2.97
N ALA A 160 -8.65 36.08 -3.10
CA ALA A 160 -7.42 35.56 -3.67
C ALA A 160 -7.28 35.90 -5.15
N ILE A 161 -8.35 35.81 -5.94
CA ILE A 161 -8.37 36.20 -7.36
C ILE A 161 -8.06 37.68 -7.52
N ARG A 162 -8.67 38.54 -6.69
CA ARG A 162 -8.46 39.99 -6.71
C ARG A 162 -7.03 40.41 -6.36
N LEU A 163 -6.41 39.71 -5.43
CA LEU A 163 -5.07 40.02 -4.92
C LEU A 163 -3.95 39.21 -5.60
N GLY A 164 -4.29 38.28 -6.49
CA GLY A 164 -3.34 37.39 -7.15
C GLY A 164 -2.68 36.36 -6.22
N MET A 165 -3.30 36.03 -5.09
CA MET A 165 -2.76 35.04 -4.14
C MET A 165 -3.00 33.61 -4.66
N PRO A 166 -2.04 32.69 -4.49
CA PRO A 166 -2.23 31.29 -4.87
C PRO A 166 -3.23 30.61 -3.93
N VAL A 167 -4.06 29.71 -4.48
CA VAL A 167 -5.07 28.94 -3.74
C VAL A 167 -4.89 27.44 -3.96
N LEU A 168 -4.95 26.66 -2.89
CA LEU A 168 -4.95 25.20 -2.89
C LEU A 168 -6.32 24.69 -2.38
N LEU A 169 -7.07 24.02 -3.25
CA LEU A 169 -8.31 23.33 -2.92
C LEU A 169 -8.04 21.87 -2.56
N GLU A 170 -8.32 21.49 -1.32
CA GLU A 170 -8.02 20.16 -0.79
C GLU A 170 -9.23 19.22 -0.77
N GLU A 171 -8.94 17.92 -0.77
CA GLU A 171 -9.91 16.83 -0.58
C GLU A 171 -11.08 16.90 -1.59
N LEU A 172 -10.76 17.22 -2.85
CA LEU A 172 -11.76 17.28 -3.91
C LEU A 172 -12.38 15.89 -4.11
N LYS A 173 -13.71 15.82 -3.98
CA LYS A 173 -14.52 14.63 -4.25
C LYS A 173 -14.88 14.56 -5.74
N GLU A 174 -15.63 13.54 -6.15
CA GLU A 174 -16.08 13.40 -7.54
C GLU A 174 -17.10 14.49 -7.95
N THR A 175 -17.71 15.16 -6.97
CA THR A 175 -18.63 16.27 -7.19
C THR A 175 -17.91 17.61 -7.10
N LEU A 176 -18.09 18.43 -8.14
CA LEU A 176 -17.56 19.78 -8.25
C LEU A 176 -18.69 20.80 -8.08
N ASP A 177 -18.42 21.89 -7.36
CA ASP A 177 -19.33 23.03 -7.29
C ASP A 177 -19.33 23.77 -8.66
N PRO A 178 -20.50 23.94 -9.31
CA PRO A 178 -20.61 24.68 -10.58
C PRO A 178 -20.03 26.10 -10.53
N ALA A 179 -19.98 26.72 -9.35
CA ALA A 179 -19.37 28.04 -9.19
C ALA A 179 -17.88 28.08 -9.56
N LEU A 180 -17.18 26.94 -9.59
CA LEU A 180 -15.77 26.86 -9.97
C LEU A 180 -15.54 26.82 -11.49
N GLU A 181 -16.56 26.50 -12.29
CA GLU A 181 -16.45 26.32 -13.75
C GLU A 181 -15.79 27.51 -14.47
N PRO A 182 -16.14 28.79 -14.19
CA PRO A 182 -15.51 29.94 -14.83
C PRO A 182 -13.99 30.02 -14.56
N ILE A 183 -13.55 29.61 -13.36
CA ILE A 183 -12.14 29.59 -12.98
C ILE A 183 -11.39 28.47 -13.69
N LEU A 184 -11.98 27.26 -13.71
CA LEU A 184 -11.39 26.07 -14.33
C LEU A 184 -11.17 26.26 -15.83
N LEU A 185 -12.16 26.87 -16.50
CA LEU A 185 -12.09 27.18 -17.93
C LEU A 185 -11.37 28.51 -18.23
N LYS A 186 -10.97 29.27 -17.21
CA LYS A 186 -10.36 30.61 -17.33
C LYS A 186 -11.19 31.56 -18.20
N GLN A 187 -12.50 31.61 -17.97
CA GLN A 187 -13.46 32.45 -18.70
C GLN A 187 -13.35 33.92 -18.26
N THR A 188 -12.26 34.59 -18.62
CA THR A 188 -12.06 36.02 -18.37
C THR A 188 -12.60 36.87 -19.52
N PHE A 189 -13.13 38.04 -19.19
CA PHE A 189 -13.60 39.02 -20.16
C PHE A 189 -13.07 40.42 -19.82
N VAL A 190 -12.94 41.28 -20.83
CA VAL A 190 -12.44 42.64 -20.64
C VAL A 190 -13.62 43.61 -20.66
N LEU A 191 -13.82 44.34 -19.58
CA LEU A 191 -14.86 45.38 -19.48
C LEU A 191 -14.22 46.66 -18.93
N GLY A 192 -14.37 47.77 -19.65
CA GLY A 192 -13.80 49.06 -19.25
C GLY A 192 -12.27 49.06 -19.11
N GLY A 193 -11.56 48.23 -19.88
CA GLY A 193 -10.09 48.10 -19.81
C GLY A 193 -9.56 47.26 -18.65
N ARG A 194 -10.42 46.72 -17.79
CA ARG A 194 -10.07 45.77 -16.72
C ARG A 194 -10.39 44.35 -17.16
N THR A 195 -9.54 43.40 -16.78
CA THR A 195 -9.81 41.97 -16.99
C THR A 195 -10.61 41.46 -15.79
N LEU A 196 -11.83 40.98 -16.04
CA LEU A 196 -12.76 40.49 -15.03
C LEU A 196 -13.01 39.00 -15.24
N ILE A 197 -13.41 38.31 -14.16
CA ILE A 197 -13.95 36.96 -14.19
C ILE A 197 -15.28 36.95 -13.43
N ARG A 198 -16.26 36.19 -13.92
CA ARG A 198 -17.55 36.03 -13.22
C ARG A 198 -17.47 34.81 -12.31
N LEU A 199 -17.75 35.01 -11.02
CA LEU A 199 -17.82 33.95 -10.04
C LEU A 199 -19.18 33.99 -9.34
N GLY A 200 -20.03 33.01 -9.62
CA GLY A 200 -21.44 33.06 -9.22
C GLY A 200 -22.13 34.30 -9.81
N ASP A 201 -22.55 35.22 -8.93
CA ASP A 201 -23.21 36.48 -9.31
C ASP A 201 -22.28 37.69 -9.31
N SER A 202 -21.02 37.52 -8.89
CA SER A 202 -20.02 38.59 -8.72
C SER A 202 -19.11 38.70 -9.95
N ASP A 203 -18.86 39.93 -10.43
CA ASP A 203 -17.77 40.20 -11.38
C ASP A 203 -16.54 40.69 -10.60
N ILE A 204 -15.39 40.02 -10.78
CA ILE A 204 -14.19 40.18 -9.95
C ILE A 204 -13.00 40.56 -10.83
N ASP A 205 -12.22 41.55 -10.40
CA ASP A 205 -10.92 41.88 -11.03
C ASP A 205 -9.98 40.68 -11.00
N TYR A 206 -9.53 40.23 -12.17
CA TYR A 206 -8.67 39.07 -12.34
C TYR A 206 -7.20 39.48 -12.40
N ASP A 207 -6.42 39.08 -11.39
CA ASP A 207 -4.96 39.25 -11.40
C ASP A 207 -4.28 38.10 -12.17
N LYS A 208 -3.31 38.44 -13.03
CA LYS A 208 -2.58 37.47 -13.87
C LYS A 208 -1.65 36.56 -13.07
N ASN A 209 -1.25 36.97 -11.87
CA ASN A 209 -0.40 36.20 -10.96
C ASN A 209 -1.17 35.11 -10.20
N PHE A 210 -2.51 35.14 -10.24
CA PHE A 210 -3.35 34.12 -9.61
C PHE A 210 -2.98 32.69 -10.08
N ARG A 211 -2.92 31.77 -9.13
CA ARG A 211 -2.64 30.34 -9.32
C ARG A 211 -3.65 29.51 -8.54
N PHE A 212 -4.18 28.47 -9.17
CA PHE A 212 -5.17 27.58 -8.58
C PHE A 212 -4.69 26.13 -8.65
N TYR A 213 -4.59 25.49 -7.50
CA TYR A 213 -4.14 24.11 -7.33
C TYR A 213 -5.28 23.28 -6.72
N MET A 214 -5.44 22.03 -7.17
CA MET A 214 -6.45 21.12 -6.63
C MET A 214 -5.81 19.76 -6.32
N THR A 215 -6.15 19.19 -5.16
CA THR A 215 -5.69 17.85 -4.76
C THR A 215 -6.86 16.96 -4.35
N THR A 216 -6.78 15.67 -4.68
CA THR A 216 -7.72 14.64 -4.17
C THR A 216 -6.96 13.47 -3.54
N LYS A 217 -7.52 12.89 -2.48
CA LYS A 217 -6.98 11.70 -1.81
C LYS A 217 -7.50 10.39 -2.38
N MET A 218 -8.50 10.44 -3.27
CA MET A 218 -9.03 9.25 -3.91
C MET A 218 -8.01 8.74 -4.93
N ALA A 219 -7.59 7.47 -4.82
CA ALA A 219 -6.59 6.90 -5.70
C ALA A 219 -7.07 6.74 -7.15
N ASN A 220 -8.38 6.52 -7.37
CA ASN A 220 -8.96 6.35 -8.70
C ASN A 220 -10.31 7.08 -8.81
N PRO A 221 -10.31 8.42 -8.94
CA PRO A 221 -11.53 9.21 -9.02
C PRO A 221 -12.10 9.24 -10.44
N HIS A 222 -13.43 9.19 -10.56
CA HIS A 222 -14.10 9.26 -11.86
C HIS A 222 -14.64 10.67 -12.14
N TYR A 223 -14.11 11.32 -13.17
CA TYR A 223 -14.57 12.63 -13.65
C TYR A 223 -15.06 12.56 -15.09
N LEU A 224 -15.99 13.44 -15.46
CA LEU A 224 -16.41 13.61 -16.85
C LEU A 224 -15.24 14.22 -17.68
N PRO A 225 -15.03 13.77 -18.92
CA PRO A 225 -13.88 14.17 -19.74
C PRO A 225 -13.73 15.68 -19.99
N GLU A 226 -14.82 16.44 -19.89
CA GLU A 226 -14.85 17.86 -20.23
C GLU A 226 -14.26 18.77 -19.14
N VAL A 227 -14.17 18.28 -17.89
CA VAL A 227 -14.13 19.18 -16.73
C VAL A 227 -12.71 19.55 -16.28
N LEU A 228 -11.76 18.61 -16.25
CA LEU A 228 -10.45 18.81 -15.62
C LEU A 228 -9.32 18.05 -16.31
N THR A 229 -8.11 18.65 -16.28
CA THR A 229 -6.87 17.93 -16.58
C THR A 229 -6.44 17.23 -15.30
N VAL A 230 -6.24 15.92 -15.35
CA VAL A 230 -5.87 15.12 -14.17
C VAL A 230 -4.37 14.80 -14.25
N ILE A 231 -3.65 14.94 -13.14
CA ILE A 231 -2.26 14.54 -13.01
C ILE A 231 -2.14 13.49 -11.91
N ASN A 232 -1.61 12.33 -12.26
CA ASN A 232 -1.41 11.25 -11.32
C ASN A 232 -0.12 11.44 -10.50
N PHE A 233 -0.26 11.81 -9.22
CA PHE A 233 0.83 11.96 -8.25
C PHE A 233 0.97 10.75 -7.31
N THR A 234 0.34 9.61 -7.62
CA THR A 234 0.54 8.37 -6.83
C THR A 234 2.02 8.01 -6.76
N VAL A 235 2.49 7.70 -5.55
CA VAL A 235 3.89 7.35 -5.30
C VAL A 235 4.26 6.07 -6.08
N THR A 236 5.38 6.11 -6.80
CA THR A 236 5.93 4.97 -7.55
C THR A 236 6.97 4.19 -6.74
N LYS A 237 7.24 2.92 -7.09
CA LYS A 237 8.30 2.11 -6.45
C LYS A 237 9.66 2.82 -6.46
N SER A 238 10.04 3.41 -7.60
CA SER A 238 11.29 4.17 -7.76
C SER A 238 11.27 5.51 -7.03
N GLY A 239 10.15 6.24 -7.06
CA GLY A 239 10.02 7.53 -6.35
C GLY A 239 10.13 7.37 -4.84
N LEU A 240 9.51 6.33 -4.28
CA LEU A 240 9.65 6.01 -2.86
C LEU A 240 11.06 5.54 -2.50
N GLU A 241 11.68 4.72 -3.35
CA GLU A 241 13.07 4.29 -3.17
C GLU A 241 14.01 5.49 -3.04
N ASP A 242 13.90 6.49 -3.93
CA ASP A 242 14.75 7.68 -3.85
C ASP A 242 14.48 8.54 -2.60
N GLN A 243 13.23 8.60 -2.14
CA GLN A 243 12.87 9.26 -0.88
C GLN A 243 13.49 8.55 0.32
N ILE A 244 13.33 7.22 0.41
CA ILE A 244 13.89 6.41 1.51
C ILE A 244 15.41 6.47 1.46
N LEU A 245 16.04 6.45 0.28
CA LEU A 245 17.48 6.61 0.13
C LEU A 245 17.95 7.96 0.71
N SER A 246 17.19 9.03 0.48
CA SER A 246 17.49 10.33 1.08
C SER A 246 17.39 10.30 2.61
N ASP A 247 16.41 9.57 3.15
CA ASP A 247 16.24 9.44 4.60
C ASP A 247 17.34 8.58 5.25
N VAL A 248 17.68 7.44 4.64
CA VAL A 248 18.75 6.53 5.11
C VAL A 248 20.09 7.26 5.14
N VAL A 249 20.43 7.98 4.06
CA VAL A 249 21.71 8.70 3.96
C VAL A 249 21.76 9.85 4.95
N ARG A 250 20.64 10.56 5.16
CA ARG A 250 20.56 11.61 6.17
C ARG A 250 20.81 11.08 7.59
N LEU A 251 20.36 9.86 7.90
CA LEU A 251 20.55 9.24 9.22
C LEU A 251 21.95 8.61 9.39
N GLU A 252 22.47 7.93 8.37
CA GLU A 252 23.76 7.23 8.44
C GLU A 252 24.96 8.16 8.22
N ARG A 253 24.84 9.09 7.27
CA ARG A 253 25.90 10.01 6.81
C ARG A 253 25.34 11.43 6.62
N PRO A 254 24.94 12.10 7.71
CA PRO A 254 24.42 13.47 7.65
C PRO A 254 25.43 14.46 7.05
N ASP A 255 26.73 14.19 7.24
CA ASP A 255 27.83 14.96 6.67
C ASP A 255 27.80 15.00 5.15
N LEU A 256 27.54 13.85 4.51
CA LEU A 256 27.43 13.77 3.05
C LEU A 256 26.20 14.54 2.54
N GLU A 257 25.06 14.44 3.23
CA GLU A 257 23.83 15.12 2.81
C GLU A 257 23.95 16.64 2.98
N GLU A 258 24.60 17.11 4.05
CA GLU A 258 24.86 18.54 4.25
C GLU A 258 25.86 19.08 3.20
N GLN A 259 26.97 18.38 2.97
CA GLN A 259 27.94 18.75 1.93
C GLN A 259 27.28 18.81 0.55
N ARG A 260 26.42 17.85 0.24
CA ARG A 260 25.65 17.80 -1.01
C ARG A 260 24.71 19.00 -1.14
N ASN A 261 23.94 19.31 -0.11
CA ASN A 261 23.02 20.46 -0.13
C ASN A 261 23.79 21.78 -0.30
N GLN A 262 24.92 21.95 0.40
CA GLN A 262 25.78 23.12 0.22
C GLN A 262 26.37 23.19 -1.20
N LEU A 263 26.80 22.06 -1.74
CA LEU A 263 27.36 21.96 -3.09
C LEU A 263 26.33 22.33 -4.16
N ILE A 264 25.09 21.86 -4.02
CA ILE A 264 23.99 22.20 -4.94
C ILE A 264 23.74 23.72 -4.95
N VAL A 265 23.68 24.35 -3.77
CA VAL A 265 23.50 25.81 -3.66
C VAL A 265 24.67 26.55 -4.30
N ARG A 266 25.92 26.09 -4.10
CA ARG A 266 27.12 26.68 -4.70
C ARG A 266 27.15 26.55 -6.22
N ILE A 267 26.91 25.35 -6.76
CA ILE A 267 26.85 25.11 -8.22
C ILE A 267 25.81 26.03 -8.86
N ASN A 268 24.64 26.19 -8.23
CA ASN A 268 23.60 27.08 -8.73
C ASN A 268 24.03 28.56 -8.71
N ALA A 269 24.70 29.00 -7.64
CA ALA A 269 25.23 30.35 -7.56
C ALA A 269 26.32 30.61 -8.61
N ASP A 270 27.27 29.67 -8.76
CA ASP A 270 28.37 29.78 -9.73
C ASP A 270 27.83 29.77 -11.19
N ARG A 271 26.82 28.94 -11.53
CA ARG A 271 26.18 28.98 -12.87
C ARG A 271 25.49 30.32 -13.15
N ASN A 272 24.78 30.88 -12.18
CA ASN A 272 24.15 32.19 -12.33
C ASN A 272 25.17 33.31 -12.51
N GLN A 273 26.26 33.26 -11.75
CA GLN A 273 27.37 34.20 -11.91
C GLN A 273 28.03 34.06 -13.29
N LEU A 274 28.25 32.84 -13.76
CA LEU A 274 28.82 32.57 -15.08
C LEU A 274 27.96 33.21 -16.19
N LYS A 275 26.64 32.99 -16.16
CA LYS A 275 25.71 33.59 -17.13
C LYS A 275 25.74 35.12 -17.09
N ALA A 276 25.73 35.72 -15.90
CA ALA A 276 25.80 37.17 -15.74
C ALA A 276 27.13 37.76 -16.24
N ILE A 277 28.23 37.02 -16.05
CA ILE A 277 29.56 37.40 -16.56
C ILE A 277 29.62 37.26 -18.07
N GLU A 278 29.04 36.22 -18.66
CA GLU A 278 28.95 36.06 -20.12
C GLU A 278 28.17 37.21 -20.77
N ASP A 279 27.01 37.57 -20.22
CA ASP A 279 26.22 38.73 -20.67
C ASP A 279 27.02 40.03 -20.54
N ARG A 280 27.80 40.17 -19.46
CA ARG A 280 28.69 41.33 -19.26
C ARG A 280 29.84 41.36 -20.27
N ILE A 281 30.45 40.21 -20.59
CA ILE A 281 31.51 40.11 -21.61
C ILE A 281 30.96 40.55 -22.97
N LEU A 282 29.79 40.05 -23.37
CA LEU A 282 29.14 40.45 -24.63
C LEU A 282 28.86 41.95 -24.66
N LYS A 283 28.34 42.51 -23.55
CA LYS A 283 28.09 43.94 -23.43
C LYS A 283 29.37 44.77 -23.53
N LEU A 284 30.43 44.37 -22.82
CA LEU A 284 31.72 45.04 -22.84
C LEU A 284 32.37 44.99 -24.23
N LEU A 285 32.35 43.83 -24.90
CA LEU A 285 32.84 43.68 -26.28
C LEU A 285 32.07 44.59 -27.25
N PHE A 286 30.75 44.71 -27.09
CA PHE A 286 29.92 45.59 -27.91
C PHE A 286 30.19 47.08 -27.66
N THR A 287 30.37 47.50 -26.41
CA THR A 287 30.61 48.91 -26.04
C THR A 287 32.06 49.37 -26.21
N SER A 288 32.99 48.46 -26.50
CA SER A 288 34.41 48.76 -26.62
C SER A 288 34.70 49.49 -27.94
N GLU A 289 34.70 50.83 -27.91
CA GLU A 289 35.22 51.66 -29.01
C GLU A 289 36.70 52.02 -28.76
N GLY A 290 37.61 51.55 -29.61
CA GLY A 290 39.05 51.80 -29.50
C GLY A 290 39.91 50.53 -29.35
N ASN A 291 41.09 50.64 -28.73
CA ASN A 291 41.99 49.50 -28.55
C ASN A 291 41.52 48.63 -27.37
N ILE A 292 41.00 47.44 -27.67
CA ILE A 292 40.44 46.47 -26.72
C ILE A 292 41.46 46.08 -25.62
N LEU A 293 42.76 46.20 -25.92
CA LEU A 293 43.86 45.92 -24.98
C LEU A 293 43.94 46.91 -23.80
N ASP A 294 43.33 48.09 -23.94
CA ASP A 294 43.30 49.09 -22.88
C ASP A 294 42.08 48.92 -21.95
N ASN A 295 41.11 48.07 -22.34
CA ASN A 295 39.93 47.78 -21.54
C ASN A 295 40.27 46.74 -20.44
N GLU A 296 40.80 47.24 -19.33
CA GLU A 296 41.22 46.43 -18.18
C GLU A 296 40.06 45.68 -17.54
N GLU A 297 38.85 46.26 -17.57
CA GLU A 297 37.62 45.62 -17.07
C GLU A 297 37.28 44.35 -17.86
N LEU A 298 37.44 44.37 -19.19
CA LEU A 298 37.20 43.20 -20.05
C LEU A 298 38.18 42.06 -19.73
N VAL A 299 39.48 42.37 -19.59
CA VAL A 299 40.51 41.38 -19.28
C VAL A 299 40.24 40.73 -17.91
N GLN A 300 39.87 41.53 -16.91
CA GLN A 300 39.56 41.05 -15.58
C GLN A 300 38.30 40.16 -15.58
N THR A 301 37.23 40.60 -16.26
CA THR A 301 35.97 39.85 -16.35
C THR A 301 36.15 38.49 -17.07
N LEU A 302 36.98 38.43 -18.10
CA LEU A 302 37.34 37.17 -18.79
C LEU A 302 38.12 36.21 -17.89
N GLN A 303 39.02 36.73 -17.05
CA GLN A 303 39.74 35.90 -16.07
C GLN A 303 38.81 35.37 -14.98
N GLU A 304 37.85 36.17 -14.52
CA GLU A 304 36.82 35.75 -13.56
C GLU A 304 35.94 34.62 -14.12
N SER A 305 35.52 34.70 -15.39
CA SER A 305 34.78 33.62 -16.08
C SER A 305 35.54 32.30 -16.08
N LYS A 306 36.83 32.33 -16.45
CA LYS A 306 37.68 31.13 -16.50
C LYS A 306 37.87 30.49 -15.12
N ALA A 307 38.01 31.31 -14.08
CA ALA A 307 38.12 30.83 -12.70
C ALA A 307 36.83 30.14 -12.21
N ILE A 308 35.66 30.70 -12.54
CA ILE A 308 34.36 30.11 -12.20
C ILE A 308 34.16 28.76 -12.90
N LYS A 309 34.52 28.66 -14.19
CA LYS A 309 34.47 27.39 -14.94
C LYS A 309 35.28 26.28 -14.29
N SER A 310 36.52 26.57 -13.90
CA SER A 310 37.38 25.58 -13.21
C SER A 310 36.73 25.10 -11.91
N ARG A 311 36.19 26.03 -11.11
CA ARG A 311 35.48 25.70 -9.87
C ARG A 311 34.22 24.88 -10.11
N LEU A 312 33.50 25.14 -11.22
CA LEU A 312 32.30 24.40 -11.58
C LEU A 312 32.62 22.92 -11.88
N VAL A 313 33.69 22.66 -12.64
CA VAL A 313 34.12 21.29 -12.98
C VAL A 313 34.56 20.53 -11.73
N GLU A 314 35.29 21.18 -10.83
CA GLU A 314 35.65 20.60 -9.52
C GLU A 314 34.41 20.31 -8.65
N ALA A 315 33.41 21.19 -8.68
CA ALA A 315 32.15 20.99 -7.96
C ALA A 315 31.32 19.83 -8.56
N GLU A 316 31.26 19.70 -9.89
CA GLU A 316 30.53 18.63 -10.58
C GLU A 316 31.19 17.26 -10.32
N THR A 317 32.51 17.15 -10.40
CA THR A 317 33.23 15.91 -10.03
C THR A 317 33.03 15.55 -8.56
N THR A 318 32.98 16.54 -7.67
CA THR A 318 32.65 16.31 -6.25
C THR A 318 31.21 15.82 -6.07
N GLU A 319 30.25 16.35 -6.84
CA GLU A 319 28.85 15.91 -6.86
C GLU A 319 28.75 14.44 -7.27
N GLU A 320 29.48 14.02 -8.30
CA GLU A 320 29.55 12.62 -8.74
C GLU A 320 30.09 11.69 -7.66
N MET A 321 31.17 12.07 -6.98
CA MET A 321 31.74 11.29 -5.87
C MET A 321 30.75 11.14 -4.70
N ILE A 322 30.01 12.20 -4.37
CA ILE A 322 28.99 12.18 -3.33
C ILE A 322 27.82 11.28 -3.75
N ASN A 323 27.35 11.39 -5.00
CA ASN A 323 26.29 10.53 -5.52
C ASN A 323 26.74 9.06 -5.50
N ALA A 324 27.96 8.74 -5.93
CA ALA A 324 28.50 7.38 -5.86
C ALA A 324 28.56 6.83 -4.43
N ALA A 325 28.85 7.68 -3.44
CA ALA A 325 28.81 7.26 -2.02
C ALA A 325 27.37 7.01 -1.53
N ARG A 326 26.41 7.84 -1.97
CA ARG A 326 24.97 7.70 -1.66
C ARG A 326 24.39 6.40 -2.22
N GLU A 327 24.74 6.07 -3.47
CA GLU A 327 24.27 4.89 -4.18
C GLU A 327 24.62 3.56 -3.46
N LYS A 328 25.67 3.54 -2.63
CA LYS A 328 26.00 2.36 -1.81
C LYS A 328 24.90 1.97 -0.83
N TYR A 329 24.06 2.92 -0.41
CA TYR A 329 22.92 2.67 0.50
C TYR A 329 21.62 2.31 -0.24
N ARG A 330 21.60 2.34 -1.58
CA ARG A 330 20.42 2.02 -2.39
C ARG A 330 19.77 0.68 -2.03
N PRO A 331 20.49 -0.43 -1.79
CA PRO A 331 19.85 -1.70 -1.47
C PRO A 331 18.88 -1.64 -0.28
N VAL A 332 19.19 -0.84 0.75
CA VAL A 332 18.30 -0.63 1.92
C VAL A 332 17.05 0.14 1.51
N ALA A 333 17.19 1.13 0.64
CA ALA A 333 16.08 1.92 0.13
C ALA A 333 15.17 1.12 -0.81
N THR A 334 15.76 0.31 -1.71
CA THR A 334 15.01 -0.61 -2.58
C THR A 334 14.21 -1.59 -1.73
N ARG A 335 14.82 -2.15 -0.68
CA ARG A 335 14.14 -3.04 0.27
C ARG A 335 12.99 -2.34 1.01
N GLY A 336 13.22 -1.12 1.50
CA GLY A 336 12.19 -0.32 2.17
C GLY A 336 10.99 0.00 1.26
N SER A 337 11.25 0.29 -0.02
CA SER A 337 10.19 0.51 -1.02
C SER A 337 9.35 -0.76 -1.20
N ILE A 338 9.98 -1.92 -1.40
CA ILE A 338 9.27 -3.20 -1.55
C ILE A 338 8.39 -3.50 -0.34
N ILE A 339 8.95 -3.38 0.87
CA ILE A 339 8.21 -3.63 2.11
C ILE A 339 6.96 -2.73 2.17
N TYR A 340 7.10 -1.43 1.86
CA TYR A 340 5.95 -0.52 1.88
C TYR A 340 4.86 -0.89 0.87
N PHE A 341 5.23 -1.25 -0.37
CA PHE A 341 4.23 -1.60 -1.37
C PHE A 341 3.50 -2.91 -1.04
N VAL A 342 4.18 -3.88 -0.42
CA VAL A 342 3.52 -5.07 0.12
C VAL A 342 2.58 -4.71 1.28
N ILE A 343 2.99 -3.80 2.18
CA ILE A 343 2.12 -3.33 3.27
C ILE A 343 0.90 -2.58 2.71
N ALA A 344 1.07 -1.74 1.69
CA ALA A 344 -0.01 -0.99 1.07
C ALA A 344 -1.03 -1.91 0.40
N SER A 345 -0.56 -3.01 -0.20
CA SER A 345 -1.42 -3.99 -0.87
C SER A 345 -2.23 -4.86 0.12
N LEU A 346 -1.89 -4.88 1.41
CA LEU A 346 -2.70 -5.57 2.44
C LEU A 346 -4.10 -4.99 2.57
N SER A 347 -4.29 -3.71 2.21
CA SER A 347 -5.62 -3.07 2.24
C SER A 347 -6.62 -3.67 1.26
N GLU A 348 -6.16 -4.38 0.23
CA GLU A 348 -7.00 -5.15 -0.70
C GLU A 348 -7.51 -6.46 -0.09
N ILE A 349 -6.80 -7.01 0.93
CA ILE A 349 -7.22 -8.21 1.65
C ILE A 349 -8.33 -7.87 2.65
N ASP A 350 -8.10 -6.85 3.48
CA ASP A 350 -9.07 -6.37 4.46
C ASP A 350 -8.99 -4.84 4.54
N PRO A 351 -10.13 -4.12 4.46
CA PRO A 351 -10.17 -2.66 4.52
C PRO A 351 -9.57 -2.09 5.82
N MET A 352 -9.45 -2.87 6.89
CA MET A 352 -8.82 -2.45 8.14
C MET A 352 -7.30 -2.34 8.03
N TYR A 353 -6.66 -2.97 7.04
CA TYR A 353 -5.21 -3.05 6.88
C TYR A 353 -4.63 -1.84 6.16
N GLN A 354 -5.02 -0.65 6.63
CA GLN A 354 -4.60 0.62 6.07
C GLN A 354 -3.43 1.20 6.87
N PHE A 355 -2.28 1.38 6.22
CA PHE A 355 -1.08 1.95 6.82
C PHE A 355 -0.63 3.18 6.02
N SER A 356 -0.38 4.30 6.71
CA SER A 356 0.14 5.49 6.06
C SER A 356 1.63 5.35 5.73
N LEU A 357 2.05 5.99 4.63
CA LEU A 357 3.47 6.14 4.31
C LEU A 357 4.22 6.86 5.45
N LYS A 358 3.58 7.82 6.10
CA LYS A 358 4.16 8.55 7.24
C LYS A 358 4.50 7.61 8.40
N TYR A 359 3.56 6.74 8.80
CA TYR A 359 3.79 5.75 9.85
C TYR A 359 4.93 4.80 9.47
N PHE A 360 4.91 4.26 8.25
CA PHE A 360 5.98 3.38 7.77
C PHE A 360 7.36 4.07 7.80
N LYS A 361 7.47 5.30 7.29
CA LYS A 361 8.72 6.07 7.32
C LYS A 361 9.22 6.34 8.73
N GLN A 362 8.33 6.66 9.66
CA GLN A 362 8.69 6.84 11.07
C GLN A 362 9.24 5.54 11.67
N LEU A 363 8.54 4.42 11.47
CA LEU A 363 8.99 3.12 11.93
C LEU A 363 10.36 2.73 11.34
N PHE A 364 10.53 2.95 10.03
CA PHE A 364 11.76 2.66 9.31
C PHE A 364 12.93 3.49 9.83
N ASN A 365 12.74 4.80 10.00
CA ASN A 365 13.75 5.71 10.52
C ASN A 365 14.12 5.40 11.98
N ASN A 366 13.12 5.15 12.85
CA ASN A 366 13.37 4.77 14.23
C ASN A 366 14.18 3.46 14.32
N THR A 367 13.89 2.50 13.44
CA THR A 367 14.62 1.22 13.38
C THR A 367 16.09 1.46 12.98
N ILE A 368 16.34 2.32 11.99
CA ILE A 368 17.70 2.71 11.59
C ILE A 368 18.44 3.37 12.76
N GLU A 369 17.80 4.28 13.49
CA GLU A 369 18.41 4.98 14.62
C GLU A 369 18.74 4.05 15.80
N SER A 370 17.84 3.10 16.11
CA SER A 370 18.04 2.15 17.21
C SER A 370 18.95 0.96 16.86
N SER A 371 19.20 0.73 15.57
CA SER A 371 19.96 -0.43 15.10
C SER A 371 21.44 -0.37 15.46
N GLU A 372 22.07 -1.54 15.55
CA GLU A 372 23.49 -1.65 15.87
C GLU A 372 24.37 -1.07 14.77
N LYS A 373 25.27 -0.16 15.17
CA LYS A 373 26.21 0.48 14.25
C LYS A 373 27.45 -0.39 14.06
N HIS A 374 27.87 -0.55 12.80
CA HIS A 374 29.05 -1.34 12.44
C HIS A 374 29.99 -0.52 11.53
N ARG A 375 31.30 -0.76 11.64
CA ARG A 375 32.33 -0.01 10.89
C ARG A 375 32.43 -0.43 9.42
N ASP A 376 32.27 -1.71 9.14
CA ASP A 376 32.17 -2.21 7.77
C ASP A 376 30.78 -1.93 7.20
N LEU A 377 30.76 -1.28 6.04
CA LEU A 377 29.54 -0.89 5.34
C LEU A 377 28.73 -2.12 4.91
N SER A 378 29.38 -3.18 4.43
CA SER A 378 28.69 -4.37 3.94
C SER A 378 27.92 -5.05 5.08
N MET A 379 28.57 -5.25 6.23
CA MET A 379 27.91 -5.76 7.44
C MET A 379 26.83 -4.80 7.96
N ARG A 380 27.07 -3.48 7.94
CA ARG A 380 26.07 -2.48 8.35
C ARG A 380 24.81 -2.55 7.49
N LEU A 381 24.95 -2.68 6.17
CA LEU A 381 23.83 -2.78 5.24
C LEU A 381 23.03 -4.06 5.50
N GLN A 382 23.67 -5.20 5.77
CA GLN A 382 22.95 -6.44 6.13
C GLN A 382 22.15 -6.29 7.42
N ILE A 383 22.75 -5.73 8.48
CA ILE A 383 22.05 -5.46 9.74
C ILE A 383 20.82 -4.57 9.50
N LEU A 384 20.96 -3.52 8.69
CA LEU A 384 19.86 -2.65 8.33
C LEU A 384 18.75 -3.38 7.57
N LEU A 385 19.10 -4.19 6.58
CA LEU A 385 18.14 -4.97 5.80
C LEU A 385 17.34 -5.92 6.70
N ASP A 386 18.01 -6.66 7.58
CA ASP A 386 17.37 -7.65 8.45
C ASP A 386 16.51 -7.01 9.53
N GLN A 387 17.02 -5.97 10.21
CA GLN A 387 16.30 -5.32 11.29
C GLN A 387 15.11 -4.49 10.79
N THR A 388 15.25 -3.80 9.65
CA THR A 388 14.12 -3.05 9.07
C THR A 388 13.02 -3.98 8.61
N LEU A 389 13.36 -5.12 8.00
CA LEU A 389 12.40 -6.15 7.61
C LEU A 389 11.68 -6.74 8.82
N LEU A 390 12.42 -7.16 9.85
CA LEU A 390 11.85 -7.77 11.06
C LEU A 390 10.98 -6.78 11.85
N SER A 391 11.42 -5.53 11.97
CA SER A 391 10.67 -4.46 12.65
C SER A 391 9.37 -4.14 11.91
N ALA A 392 9.41 -4.01 10.58
CA ALA A 392 8.23 -3.80 9.76
C ALA A 392 7.26 -4.99 9.86
N TYR A 393 7.77 -6.23 9.80
CA TYR A 393 6.96 -7.43 9.98
C TYR A 393 6.28 -7.44 11.36
N LYS A 394 7.03 -7.32 12.46
CA LYS A 394 6.48 -7.37 13.82
C LYS A 394 5.40 -6.32 14.06
N ASN A 395 5.60 -5.09 13.62
CA ASN A 395 4.64 -4.00 13.85
C ASN A 395 3.36 -4.15 13.03
N VAL A 396 3.48 -4.54 11.75
CA VAL A 396 2.31 -4.76 10.88
C VAL A 396 1.54 -6.00 11.32
N SER A 397 2.24 -7.09 11.64
CA SER A 397 1.63 -8.37 12.04
C SER A 397 0.81 -8.30 13.33
N ARG A 398 1.04 -7.30 14.21
CA ARG A 398 0.16 -7.03 15.37
C ARG A 398 -1.27 -6.70 14.96
N GLY A 399 -1.43 -6.03 13.82
CA GLY A 399 -2.73 -5.61 13.27
C GLY A 399 -3.34 -6.58 12.25
N LEU A 400 -2.70 -7.73 11.98
CA LEU A 400 -3.16 -8.71 11.01
C LEU A 400 -3.76 -9.95 11.69
N PHE A 401 -4.84 -10.47 11.11
CA PHE A 401 -5.37 -11.77 11.54
C PHE A 401 -4.37 -12.89 11.21
N GLU A 402 -4.38 -13.92 12.04
CA GLU A 402 -3.49 -15.09 11.93
C GLU A 402 -3.36 -15.65 10.51
N GLN A 403 -4.51 -15.85 9.86
CA GLN A 403 -4.61 -16.38 8.49
C GLN A 403 -3.91 -15.50 7.45
N HIS A 404 -3.85 -14.17 7.68
CA HIS A 404 -3.24 -13.22 6.76
C HIS A 404 -1.75 -12.98 7.06
N LYS A 405 -1.26 -13.37 8.25
CA LYS A 405 0.17 -13.24 8.59
C LYS A 405 1.05 -14.11 7.70
N ALA A 406 0.66 -15.37 7.49
CA ALA A 406 1.38 -16.28 6.60
C ALA A 406 1.41 -15.75 5.15
N ILE A 407 0.28 -15.20 4.68
CA ILE A 407 0.18 -14.56 3.36
C ILE A 407 1.13 -13.36 3.26
N TYR A 408 1.14 -12.50 4.28
CA TYR A 408 2.03 -11.35 4.34
C TYR A 408 3.51 -11.74 4.31
N SER A 409 3.92 -12.71 5.14
CA SER A 409 5.30 -13.23 5.16
C SER A 409 5.71 -13.82 3.83
N PHE A 410 4.81 -14.57 3.19
CA PHE A 410 5.06 -15.16 1.87
C PHE A 410 5.19 -14.10 0.78
N MET A 411 4.30 -13.10 0.75
CA MET A 411 4.39 -11.99 -0.21
C MET A 411 5.69 -11.18 -0.04
N LEU A 412 6.11 -10.91 1.21
CA LEU A 412 7.40 -10.27 1.48
C LEU A 412 8.55 -11.11 0.93
N CYS A 413 8.56 -12.41 1.21
CA CYS A 413 9.60 -13.33 0.74
C CYS A 413 9.70 -13.36 -0.79
N VAL A 414 8.57 -13.53 -1.48
CA VAL A 414 8.50 -13.61 -2.93
C VAL A 414 8.95 -12.31 -3.59
N GLU A 415 8.44 -11.15 -3.15
CA GLU A 415 8.84 -9.85 -3.74
C GLU A 415 10.33 -9.56 -3.52
N ILE A 416 10.88 -9.97 -2.38
CA ILE A 416 12.32 -9.91 -2.10
C ILE A 416 13.13 -10.78 -3.07
N MET A 417 12.70 -12.01 -3.32
CA MET A 417 13.38 -12.95 -4.22
C MET A 417 13.24 -12.54 -5.69
N MET A 418 12.08 -11.99 -6.07
CA MET A 418 11.87 -11.38 -7.37
C MET A 418 12.80 -10.19 -7.60
N GLN A 419 13.01 -9.34 -6.58
CA GLN A 419 13.98 -8.23 -6.67
C GLN A 419 15.42 -8.71 -6.83
N ARG A 420 15.78 -9.88 -6.27
CA ARG A 420 17.09 -10.50 -6.46
C ARG A 420 17.22 -11.22 -7.81
N GLY A 421 16.13 -11.39 -8.54
CA GLY A 421 16.09 -12.15 -9.80
C GLY A 421 16.11 -13.67 -9.61
N GLU A 422 15.85 -14.16 -8.39
CA GLU A 422 15.78 -15.59 -8.07
C GLU A 422 14.46 -16.22 -8.55
N ILE A 423 13.39 -15.43 -8.58
CA ILE A 423 12.07 -15.82 -9.10
C ILE A 423 11.71 -14.86 -10.24
N SER A 424 11.38 -15.40 -11.41
CA SER A 424 10.89 -14.61 -12.53
C SER A 424 9.40 -14.27 -12.38
N GLN A 425 8.97 -13.16 -12.98
CA GLN A 425 7.55 -12.77 -12.98
C GLN A 425 6.66 -13.82 -13.67
N GLN A 426 7.22 -14.58 -14.62
CA GLN A 426 6.50 -15.64 -15.33
C GLN A 426 6.28 -16.87 -14.44
N GLU A 427 7.30 -17.28 -13.67
CA GLU A 427 7.19 -18.35 -12.66
C GLU A 427 6.16 -17.99 -11.60
N TRP A 428 6.19 -16.73 -11.13
CA TRP A 428 5.24 -16.25 -10.13
C TRP A 428 3.79 -16.24 -10.65
N GLN A 429 3.56 -15.73 -11.86
CA GLN A 429 2.22 -15.74 -12.46
C GLN A 429 1.71 -17.15 -12.70
N TYR A 430 2.59 -18.08 -13.07
CA TYR A 430 2.24 -19.48 -13.26
C TYR A 430 1.85 -20.15 -11.94
N PHE A 431 2.64 -19.96 -10.87
CA PHE A 431 2.34 -20.49 -9.55
C PHE A 431 0.95 -20.05 -9.05
N LEU A 432 0.58 -18.78 -9.29
CA LEU A 432 -0.70 -18.24 -8.82
C LEU A 432 -1.89 -18.62 -9.69
N ARG A 433 -1.77 -18.62 -11.02
CA ARG A 433 -2.92 -18.75 -11.93
C ARG A 433 -3.12 -20.16 -12.50
N GLY A 434 -2.08 -21.02 -12.47
CA GLY A 434 -2.08 -22.26 -13.23
C GLY A 434 -2.20 -22.03 -14.75
N ALA A 435 -2.39 -23.11 -15.52
CA ALA A 435 -2.56 -23.05 -16.98
C ALA A 435 -3.82 -23.83 -17.43
N GLY A 436 -4.38 -23.44 -18.58
CA GLY A 436 -5.49 -24.14 -19.25
C GLY A 436 -5.03 -25.40 -19.99
N GLY A 437 -5.89 -26.42 -20.04
CA GLY A 437 -5.51 -27.82 -20.34
C GLY A 437 -5.33 -28.24 -21.81
N MET A 438 -4.77 -29.45 -21.97
CA MET A 438 -4.64 -30.25 -23.21
C MET A 438 -5.01 -31.73 -22.91
N GLU A 439 -5.35 -32.51 -23.94
CA GLU A 439 -5.87 -33.89 -23.82
C GLU A 439 -4.85 -34.93 -23.30
N LYS A 440 -5.39 -35.96 -22.62
CA LYS A 440 -4.68 -36.99 -21.85
C LYS A 440 -4.37 -38.29 -22.66
N PRO A 441 -3.24 -38.98 -22.41
CA PRO A 441 -3.00 -40.38 -22.77
C PRO A 441 -3.56 -41.37 -21.73
N GLU A 442 -3.95 -42.57 -22.17
CA GLU A 442 -4.62 -43.59 -21.35
C GLU A 442 -3.71 -44.19 -20.26
N VAL A 443 -3.79 -43.64 -19.04
CA VAL A 443 -3.08 -44.16 -17.84
C VAL A 443 -4.05 -44.24 -16.64
N PRO A 444 -4.29 -45.42 -16.03
CA PRO A 444 -5.35 -45.61 -15.02
C PRO A 444 -5.10 -44.99 -13.63
N TRP A 445 -3.84 -44.81 -13.22
CA TRP A 445 -3.49 -44.32 -11.88
C TRP A 445 -3.29 -42.80 -11.80
N LEU A 446 -3.27 -42.11 -12.94
CA LEU A 446 -3.01 -40.68 -13.04
C LEU A 446 -4.33 -39.94 -13.29
N SER A 447 -4.70 -39.03 -12.40
CA SER A 447 -5.87 -38.17 -12.61
C SER A 447 -5.63 -37.22 -13.78
N ASP A 448 -6.70 -36.85 -14.48
CA ASP A 448 -6.64 -35.92 -15.62
C ASP A 448 -6.00 -34.59 -15.19
N PHE A 449 -6.35 -34.11 -13.99
CA PHE A 449 -5.77 -32.94 -13.36
C PHE A 449 -4.25 -33.04 -13.14
N ALA A 450 -3.74 -34.18 -12.67
CA ALA A 450 -2.32 -34.37 -12.41
C ALA A 450 -1.50 -34.43 -13.72
N TRP A 451 -2.04 -35.08 -14.75
CA TRP A 451 -1.40 -35.13 -16.07
C TRP A 451 -1.33 -33.75 -16.72
N GLU A 452 -2.45 -33.01 -16.72
CA GLU A 452 -2.51 -31.64 -17.25
C GLU A 452 -1.49 -30.73 -16.56
N THR A 453 -1.38 -30.81 -15.24
CA THR A 453 -0.43 -30.01 -14.46
C THR A 453 1.02 -30.33 -14.85
N CYS A 454 1.37 -31.60 -15.03
CA CYS A 454 2.72 -32.00 -15.44
C CYS A 454 3.06 -31.61 -16.88
N CYS A 455 2.13 -31.74 -17.83
CA CYS A 455 2.33 -31.25 -19.18
C CYS A 455 2.60 -29.74 -19.20
N ASN A 456 1.81 -28.98 -18.44
CA ASN A 456 1.92 -27.53 -18.35
C ASN A 456 3.23 -27.09 -17.68
N LEU A 457 3.69 -27.81 -16.65
CA LEU A 457 4.97 -27.55 -16.00
C LEU A 457 6.14 -27.65 -16.98
N GLU A 458 6.18 -28.69 -17.81
CA GLU A 458 7.26 -28.88 -18.78
C GLU A 458 7.24 -27.85 -19.92
N ASP A 459 6.05 -27.47 -20.39
CA ASP A 459 5.93 -26.56 -21.54
C ASP A 459 6.24 -25.10 -21.19
N ARG A 460 6.08 -24.71 -19.91
CA ARG A 460 6.30 -23.33 -19.45
C ARG A 460 7.58 -23.12 -18.64
N LEU A 461 8.03 -24.14 -17.91
CA LEU A 461 9.18 -24.03 -17.01
C LEU A 461 10.31 -24.96 -17.47
N PRO A 462 11.43 -24.40 -17.97
CA PRO A 462 12.56 -25.19 -18.48
C PRO A 462 13.16 -26.16 -17.45
N CYS A 463 13.01 -25.86 -16.15
CA CYS A 463 13.52 -26.69 -15.06
C CYS A 463 12.77 -28.02 -14.87
N PHE A 464 11.57 -28.18 -15.43
CA PHE A 464 10.77 -29.41 -15.37
C PHE A 464 10.77 -30.21 -16.69
N ASN A 465 11.75 -29.98 -17.55
CA ASN A 465 11.90 -30.69 -18.82
C ASN A 465 12.07 -32.20 -18.61
N GLY A 466 11.27 -33.03 -19.28
CA GLY A 466 11.27 -34.49 -19.14
C GLY A 466 10.23 -35.07 -18.18
N ILE A 467 9.48 -34.25 -17.42
CA ILE A 467 8.49 -34.75 -16.44
C ILE A 467 7.35 -35.54 -17.10
N LYS A 468 6.94 -35.20 -18.34
CA LYS A 468 5.94 -35.96 -19.12
C LYS A 468 6.37 -37.41 -19.33
N LYS A 469 7.67 -37.66 -19.53
CA LYS A 469 8.21 -39.01 -19.75
C LYS A 469 8.39 -39.76 -18.43
N GLU A 470 8.90 -39.09 -17.40
CA GLU A 470 9.15 -39.72 -16.09
C GLU A 470 7.87 -40.17 -15.40
N ILE A 471 6.80 -39.34 -15.42
CA ILE A 471 5.54 -39.65 -14.74
C ILE A 471 4.78 -40.83 -15.36
N ILE A 472 5.02 -41.11 -16.65
CA ILE A 472 4.51 -42.30 -17.35
C ILE A 472 5.39 -43.52 -17.04
N SER A 473 6.71 -43.34 -16.96
CA SER A 473 7.67 -44.45 -16.87
C SER A 473 7.77 -45.09 -15.49
N THR A 474 7.54 -44.33 -14.42
CA THR A 474 7.64 -44.82 -13.04
C THR A 474 6.44 -44.34 -12.23
N PRO A 475 5.66 -45.22 -11.60
CA PRO A 475 4.71 -44.79 -10.58
C PRO A 475 5.52 -44.24 -9.41
N ILE A 476 5.62 -42.93 -9.30
CA ILE A 476 6.28 -42.26 -8.18
C ILE A 476 5.36 -42.42 -6.96
N SER A 477 5.50 -43.54 -6.24
CA SER A 477 4.93 -43.67 -4.91
C SER A 477 5.86 -42.97 -3.94
N VAL A 478 5.68 -41.66 -3.74
CA VAL A 478 6.33 -41.00 -2.61
C VAL A 478 5.65 -41.53 -1.35
N LYS A 479 6.29 -42.50 -0.68
CA LYS A 479 5.90 -42.89 0.68
C LYS A 479 6.44 -41.81 1.62
N LEU A 480 5.79 -40.65 1.62
CA LEU A 480 5.95 -39.69 2.71
C LEU A 480 5.39 -40.34 3.96
N VAL A 481 6.25 -40.54 4.94
CA VAL A 481 5.87 -40.99 6.28
C VAL A 481 5.00 -39.88 6.87
N TYR A 482 3.68 -40.11 6.84
CA TYR A 482 2.61 -39.20 7.29
C TYR A 482 2.55 -37.84 6.54
N TYR A 483 1.31 -37.37 6.33
CA TYR A 483 0.91 -36.09 5.70
C TYR A 483 0.70 -36.06 4.17
N SER A 484 -0.56 -35.76 3.83
CA SER A 484 -1.19 -35.84 2.51
C SER A 484 -1.10 -34.54 1.69
N VAL A 485 -1.20 -34.67 0.36
CA VAL A 485 -0.78 -33.71 -0.68
C VAL A 485 -1.54 -32.37 -0.70
N CYS A 486 -2.78 -32.26 -0.19
CA CYS A 486 -3.54 -31.00 -0.26
C CYS A 486 -3.18 -29.99 0.85
N PHE A 487 -2.61 -30.49 1.97
CA PHE A 487 -2.08 -29.71 3.09
C PHE A 487 -0.66 -29.17 2.83
N GLN A 488 0.00 -29.61 1.74
CA GLN A 488 1.41 -29.33 1.49
C GLN A 488 1.68 -27.89 1.10
N VAL A 489 0.75 -27.13 0.51
CA VAL A 489 1.07 -25.77 0.03
C VAL A 489 1.23 -24.79 1.18
N VAL A 490 0.30 -24.75 2.14
CA VAL A 490 0.43 -23.86 3.31
C VAL A 490 1.68 -24.23 4.10
N PHE A 491 1.91 -25.52 4.35
CA PHE A 491 3.12 -26.00 5.01
C PHE A 491 4.40 -25.68 4.24
N ALA A 492 4.43 -25.93 2.93
CA ALA A 492 5.58 -25.63 2.08
C ALA A 492 5.83 -24.12 2.00
N VAL A 493 4.79 -23.28 1.96
CA VAL A 493 4.91 -21.82 2.05
C VAL A 493 5.52 -21.41 3.38
N THR A 494 5.05 -21.98 4.49
CA THR A 494 5.60 -21.73 5.82
C THR A 494 7.06 -22.15 5.93
N GLU A 495 7.39 -23.38 5.53
CA GLU A 495 8.78 -23.88 5.47
C GLU A 495 9.66 -23.05 4.53
N PHE A 496 9.13 -22.66 3.37
CA PHE A 496 9.84 -21.81 2.42
C PHE A 496 10.18 -20.45 3.03
N VAL A 497 9.24 -19.85 3.77
CA VAL A 497 9.50 -18.61 4.53
C VAL A 497 10.52 -18.84 5.64
N ILE A 498 10.46 -19.96 6.36
CA ILE A 498 11.42 -20.29 7.43
C ILE A 498 12.83 -20.43 6.87
N ILE A 499 13.00 -21.12 5.75
CA ILE A 499 14.30 -21.33 5.10
C ILE A 499 14.84 -20.01 4.53
N SER A 500 13.97 -19.17 3.97
CA SER A 500 14.38 -17.97 3.23
C SER A 500 14.55 -16.72 4.09
N LEU A 501 13.65 -16.49 5.06
CA LEU A 501 13.63 -15.32 5.94
C LEU A 501 13.91 -15.65 7.41
N GLY A 502 13.62 -16.88 7.84
CA GLY A 502 13.82 -17.35 9.22
C GLY A 502 12.52 -17.60 9.99
N GLN A 503 12.63 -18.38 11.07
CA GLN A 503 11.50 -18.81 11.90
C GLN A 503 10.67 -17.66 12.50
N GLN A 504 11.31 -16.53 12.79
CA GLN A 504 10.69 -15.34 13.39
C GLN A 504 9.60 -14.69 12.50
N PHE A 505 9.55 -15.02 11.20
CA PHE A 505 8.55 -14.52 10.25
C PHE A 505 7.31 -15.40 10.15
N VAL A 506 7.25 -16.50 10.90
CA VAL A 506 6.08 -17.37 11.01
C VAL A 506 5.52 -17.33 12.43
N GLU A 507 6.36 -17.13 13.42
CA GLU A 507 5.95 -17.02 14.81
C GLU A 507 5.08 -15.80 15.09
N ASN A 508 4.15 -15.96 16.04
CA ASN A 508 3.32 -14.87 16.49
C ASN A 508 4.08 -13.95 17.44
N PRO A 509 4.27 -12.67 17.10
CA PRO A 509 4.86 -11.74 18.05
C PRO A 509 3.91 -11.61 19.26
N PRO A 510 4.43 -11.72 20.50
CA PRO A 510 3.62 -11.55 21.68
C PRO A 510 3.04 -10.13 21.70
N VAL A 511 1.72 -10.04 21.88
CA VAL A 511 1.00 -8.78 21.92
C VAL A 511 0.79 -8.41 23.37
N ASP A 512 1.49 -7.37 23.83
CA ASP A 512 1.33 -6.79 25.16
C ASP A 512 0.82 -5.35 25.07
N LEU A 513 -0.22 -5.03 25.84
CA LEU A 513 -0.81 -3.69 25.91
C LEU A 513 0.22 -2.63 26.36
N ALA A 514 1.22 -3.00 27.16
CA ALA A 514 2.26 -2.06 27.56
C ALA A 514 3.14 -1.63 26.39
N THR A 515 3.44 -2.55 25.46
CA THR A 515 4.20 -2.23 24.24
C THR A 515 3.38 -1.36 23.29
N LEU A 516 2.10 -1.70 23.10
CA LEU A 516 1.18 -0.90 22.27
C LEU A 516 1.00 0.51 22.81
N TYR A 517 0.92 0.67 24.13
CA TYR A 517 0.81 1.97 24.78
C TYR A 517 2.03 2.87 24.54
N ALA A 518 3.24 2.29 24.43
CA ALA A 518 4.45 3.04 24.11
C ALA A 518 4.45 3.58 22.67
N ASP A 519 3.77 2.87 21.75
CA ASP A 519 3.61 3.27 20.35
C ASP A 519 2.44 4.28 20.16
N MET A 520 1.63 4.52 21.19
CA MET A 520 0.53 5.49 21.18
C MET A 520 0.97 6.90 21.58
N SER A 521 0.24 7.90 21.07
CA SER A 521 0.36 9.31 21.49
C SER A 521 -1.04 9.91 21.69
N PRO A 522 -1.17 11.12 22.27
CA PRO A 522 -2.47 11.78 22.40
C PRO A 522 -3.22 11.96 21.07
N SER A 523 -2.48 12.10 19.97
CA SER A 523 -3.04 12.25 18.62
C SER A 523 -3.15 10.92 17.85
N ILE A 524 -2.57 9.83 18.34
CA ILE A 524 -2.55 8.51 17.67
C ILE A 524 -3.36 7.50 18.50
N PRO A 525 -4.62 7.20 18.11
CA PRO A 525 -5.45 6.23 18.81
C PRO A 525 -4.98 4.78 18.60
N LEU A 526 -5.48 3.88 19.45
CA LEU A 526 -5.35 2.42 19.31
C LEU A 526 -6.68 1.82 18.85
N VAL A 527 -6.63 1.01 17.79
CA VAL A 527 -7.78 0.31 17.23
C VAL A 527 -7.65 -1.19 17.49
N PHE A 528 -8.58 -1.73 18.26
CA PHE A 528 -8.78 -3.16 18.43
C PHE A 528 -9.66 -3.68 17.29
N ILE A 529 -9.05 -4.46 16.40
CA ILE A 529 -9.75 -5.19 15.34
C ILE A 529 -10.21 -6.52 15.94
N LEU A 530 -11.52 -6.67 16.08
CA LEU A 530 -12.12 -7.79 16.78
C LEU A 530 -12.46 -8.92 15.83
N SER A 531 -12.42 -10.13 16.37
CA SER A 531 -13.04 -11.30 15.76
C SER A 531 -14.40 -11.53 16.41
N THR A 532 -15.28 -12.28 15.76
CA THR A 532 -16.61 -12.57 16.29
C THR A 532 -16.50 -13.21 17.67
N GLY A 533 -17.07 -12.56 18.70
CA GLY A 533 -17.07 -13.03 20.08
C GLY A 533 -15.81 -12.70 20.90
N SER A 534 -14.86 -11.89 20.40
CA SER A 534 -13.77 -11.35 21.23
C SER A 534 -14.10 -9.97 21.81
N ASP A 535 -13.83 -9.77 23.11
CA ASP A 535 -13.99 -8.48 23.79
C ASP A 535 -12.66 -8.07 24.49
N PRO A 536 -12.04 -6.95 24.08
CA PRO A 536 -10.79 -6.46 24.68
C PRO A 536 -11.00 -5.78 26.04
N MET A 537 -12.23 -5.46 26.45
CA MET A 537 -12.50 -4.63 27.64
C MET A 537 -11.90 -5.21 28.92
N GLY A 538 -12.00 -6.52 29.14
CA GLY A 538 -11.43 -7.16 30.34
C GLY A 538 -9.90 -7.13 30.41
N ALA A 539 -9.21 -7.16 29.27
CA ALA A 539 -7.75 -6.99 29.23
C ALA A 539 -7.36 -5.51 29.43
N PHE A 540 -8.11 -4.61 28.80
CA PHE A 540 -7.92 -3.16 28.92
C PHE A 540 -8.14 -2.65 30.35
N GLN A 541 -9.17 -3.12 31.07
CA GLN A 541 -9.42 -2.72 32.46
C GLN A 541 -8.30 -3.14 33.40
N ARG A 542 -7.75 -4.35 33.22
CA ARG A 542 -6.59 -4.82 33.99
C ARG A 542 -5.37 -3.93 33.76
N PHE A 543 -5.08 -3.64 32.49
CA PHE A 543 -3.99 -2.72 32.12
C PHE A 543 -4.19 -1.30 32.68
N ALA A 544 -5.41 -0.77 32.63
CA ALA A 544 -5.72 0.54 33.21
C ALA A 544 -5.53 0.56 34.74
N ASN A 545 -5.85 -0.54 35.43
CA ASN A 545 -5.60 -0.69 36.87
C ASN A 545 -4.09 -0.77 37.17
N GLU A 546 -3.33 -1.56 36.42
CA GLU A 546 -1.86 -1.66 36.56
C GLU A 546 -1.14 -0.31 36.39
N ARG A 547 -1.70 0.57 35.54
CA ARG A 547 -1.19 1.93 35.32
C ARG A 547 -1.75 2.97 36.30
N GLY A 548 -2.70 2.61 37.16
CA GLY A 548 -3.35 3.52 38.11
C GLY A 548 -4.35 4.50 37.47
N TYR A 549 -4.87 4.19 36.29
CA TYR A 549 -5.80 5.04 35.52
C TYR A 549 -7.26 4.61 35.60
N GLN A 550 -7.60 3.57 36.36
CA GLN A 550 -8.94 2.97 36.41
C GLN A 550 -10.08 4.00 36.60
N ASP A 551 -9.92 4.94 37.52
CA ASP A 551 -10.95 5.96 37.82
C ASP A 551 -11.05 7.07 36.76
N ARG A 552 -10.07 7.17 35.86
CA ARG A 552 -10.00 8.15 34.76
C ARG A 552 -10.37 7.56 33.40
N VAL A 553 -10.75 6.29 33.34
CA VAL A 553 -11.24 5.62 32.13
C VAL A 553 -12.75 5.86 32.01
N LYS A 554 -13.18 6.45 30.89
CA LYS A 554 -14.59 6.47 30.50
C LYS A 554 -14.78 5.57 29.28
N SER A 555 -15.76 4.67 29.32
CA SER A 555 -16.08 3.78 28.19
C SER A 555 -17.52 3.97 27.73
N ILE A 556 -17.77 3.80 26.43
CA ILE A 556 -19.10 3.88 25.83
C ILE A 556 -19.23 2.84 24.71
N SER A 557 -20.34 2.12 24.67
CA SER A 557 -20.69 1.24 23.56
C SER A 557 -21.43 2.02 22.49
N LEU A 558 -20.87 2.08 21.28
CA LEU A 558 -21.46 2.78 20.16
C LEU A 558 -22.57 1.95 19.53
N GLY A 559 -23.70 2.60 19.30
CA GLY A 559 -24.90 2.08 18.66
C GLY A 559 -25.73 3.26 18.14
N GLN A 560 -27.00 3.03 17.81
CA GLN A 560 -27.86 4.08 17.26
C GLN A 560 -27.99 5.26 18.26
N GLY A 561 -27.63 6.46 17.80
CA GLY A 561 -27.78 7.71 18.58
C GLY A 561 -26.67 8.02 19.59
N GLN A 562 -25.65 7.18 19.76
CA GLN A 562 -24.59 7.38 20.77
C GLN A 562 -23.42 8.27 20.30
N GLY A 563 -23.30 8.55 19.00
CA GLY A 563 -22.23 9.36 18.41
C GLY A 563 -22.03 10.74 19.07
N PRO A 564 -23.07 11.58 19.21
CA PRO A 564 -22.95 12.90 19.83
C PRO A 564 -22.56 12.88 21.32
N ILE A 565 -22.82 11.76 22.02
CA ILE A 565 -22.38 11.58 23.40
C ILE A 565 -20.89 11.28 23.44
N ALA A 566 -20.43 10.37 22.57
CA ALA A 566 -19.00 10.07 22.41
C ALA A 566 -18.18 11.31 22.04
N GLU A 567 -18.67 12.14 21.12
CA GLU A 567 -18.03 13.40 20.74
C GLU A 567 -17.82 14.35 21.93
N ARG A 568 -18.87 14.58 22.73
CA ARG A 568 -18.75 15.42 23.95
C ARG A 568 -17.78 14.82 24.96
N MET A 569 -17.78 13.50 25.15
CA MET A 569 -16.85 12.81 26.04
C MET A 569 -15.40 12.99 25.61
N ILE A 570 -15.15 12.91 24.31
CA ILE A 570 -13.81 13.10 23.76
C ILE A 570 -13.36 14.55 23.94
N MET A 571 -14.19 15.54 23.58
CA MET A 571 -13.85 16.96 23.76
C MET A 571 -13.56 17.34 25.22
N GLU A 572 -14.26 16.74 26.18
CA GLU A 572 -13.98 16.90 27.61
C GLU A 572 -12.63 16.25 27.97
N ALA A 573 -12.39 15.03 27.50
CA ALA A 573 -11.18 14.26 27.77
C ALA A 573 -9.91 14.89 27.17
N LEU A 574 -10.01 15.60 26.04
CA LEU A 574 -8.90 16.38 25.48
C LEU A 574 -8.36 17.43 26.46
N LYS A 575 -9.23 17.97 27.34
CA LYS A 575 -8.86 18.97 28.35
C LYS A 575 -8.43 18.32 29.67
N THR A 576 -9.08 17.23 30.07
CA THR A 576 -8.85 16.60 31.39
C THR A 576 -7.80 15.48 31.37
N GLY A 577 -7.37 15.00 30.20
CA GLY A 577 -6.43 13.89 30.06
C GLY A 577 -7.01 12.51 30.38
N ASN A 578 -8.33 12.36 30.36
CA ASN A 578 -9.00 11.08 30.64
C ASN A 578 -8.85 10.10 29.47
N TRP A 579 -8.91 8.79 29.76
CA TRP A 579 -8.84 7.77 28.73
C TRP A 579 -10.24 7.41 28.25
N ILE A 580 -10.44 7.40 26.93
CA ILE A 580 -11.74 7.11 26.31
C ILE A 580 -11.67 5.77 25.57
N PHE A 581 -12.62 4.87 25.87
CA PHE A 581 -12.79 3.59 25.17
C PHE A 581 -14.13 3.54 24.44
N LEU A 582 -14.11 3.58 23.11
CA LEU A 582 -15.30 3.45 22.27
C LEU A 582 -15.45 2.00 21.80
N GLN A 583 -16.51 1.32 22.22
CA GLN A 583 -16.78 -0.05 21.79
C GLN A 583 -17.67 -0.10 20.55
N ASN A 584 -17.50 -1.15 19.73
CA ASN A 584 -18.40 -1.50 18.63
C ASN A 584 -18.59 -0.39 17.59
N CYS A 585 -17.49 0.27 17.21
CA CYS A 585 -17.54 1.41 16.29
C CYS A 585 -18.26 1.07 14.96
N HIS A 586 -18.05 -0.14 14.40
CA HIS A 586 -18.75 -0.64 13.21
C HIS A 586 -20.29 -0.52 13.24
N LEU A 587 -20.93 -0.47 14.42
CA LEU A 587 -22.37 -0.31 14.53
C LEU A 587 -22.84 1.14 14.31
N ALA A 588 -21.95 2.12 14.48
CA ALA A 588 -22.25 3.55 14.37
C ALA A 588 -21.87 4.13 12.99
N VAL A 589 -22.32 3.47 11.91
CA VAL A 589 -22.00 3.82 10.52
C VAL A 589 -22.26 5.31 10.20
N SER A 590 -23.39 5.86 10.66
CA SER A 590 -23.76 7.26 10.40
C SER A 590 -22.85 8.30 11.07
N TRP A 591 -22.11 7.92 12.10
CA TRP A 591 -21.21 8.81 12.85
C TRP A 591 -19.74 8.71 12.41
N MET A 592 -19.40 7.74 11.56
CA MET A 592 -18.02 7.50 11.13
C MET A 592 -17.36 8.73 10.50
N LEU A 593 -18.08 9.48 9.67
CA LEU A 593 -17.57 10.71 9.05
C LEU A 593 -17.28 11.81 10.07
N ALA A 594 -18.17 12.01 11.05
CA ALA A 594 -17.96 12.99 12.12
C ALA A 594 -16.80 12.58 13.04
N MET A 595 -16.67 11.28 13.33
CA MET A 595 -15.52 10.74 14.07
C MET A 595 -14.21 10.97 13.33
N GLU A 596 -14.19 10.76 12.01
CA GLU A 596 -13.03 11.03 11.16
C GLU A 596 -12.59 12.50 11.25
N GLU A 597 -13.53 13.42 11.10
CA GLU A 597 -13.28 14.86 11.19
C GLU A 597 -12.76 15.24 12.58
N LEU A 598 -13.38 14.71 13.63
CA LEU A 598 -12.95 14.95 15.01
C LEU A 598 -11.52 14.46 15.26
N ILE A 599 -11.16 13.25 14.86
CA ILE A 599 -9.80 12.72 15.07
C ILE A 599 -8.78 13.49 14.24
N LYS A 600 -9.15 13.97 13.04
CA LYS A 600 -8.26 14.83 12.23
C LYS A 600 -7.88 16.12 12.96
N THR A 601 -8.82 16.74 13.70
CA THR A 601 -8.51 17.94 14.50
C THR A 601 -7.38 17.72 15.50
N PHE A 602 -7.11 16.49 15.94
CA PHE A 602 -6.03 16.19 16.89
C PHE A 602 -4.63 16.36 16.31
N THR A 603 -4.53 16.42 14.98
CA THR A 603 -3.27 16.59 14.25
C THR A 603 -3.06 18.02 13.78
N GLU A 604 -4.04 18.91 14.01
CA GLU A 604 -3.95 20.32 13.67
C GLU A 604 -3.11 21.09 14.70
N PRO A 605 -2.22 22.00 14.26
CA PRO A 605 -1.27 22.69 15.14
C PRO A 605 -1.93 23.62 16.17
N ASP A 606 -3.16 24.05 15.94
CA ASP A 606 -3.91 24.96 16.82
C ASP A 606 -4.67 24.22 17.95
N THR A 607 -4.70 22.89 17.91
CA THR A 607 -5.45 22.07 18.88
C THR A 607 -4.59 21.72 20.09
N VAL A 608 -4.98 22.23 21.27
CA VAL A 608 -4.32 21.88 22.54
C VAL A 608 -4.87 20.57 23.07
N ILE A 609 -4.02 19.55 23.18
CA ILE A 609 -4.35 18.21 23.69
C ILE A 609 -3.56 17.94 24.96
N HIS A 610 -4.23 17.43 26.00
CA HIS A 610 -3.57 17.00 27.22
C HIS A 610 -2.64 15.79 26.99
N GLU A 611 -1.43 15.81 27.55
CA GLU A 611 -0.40 14.77 27.30
C GLU A 611 -0.80 13.35 27.74
N ASP A 612 -1.58 13.21 28.81
CA ASP A 612 -2.10 11.92 29.29
C ASP A 612 -3.28 11.37 28.49
N PHE A 613 -3.92 12.16 27.62
CA PHE A 613 -5.09 11.73 26.88
C PHE A 613 -4.77 10.54 25.98
N ARG A 614 -5.63 9.51 25.99
CA ARG A 614 -5.53 8.34 25.10
C ARG A 614 -6.92 7.92 24.62
N LEU A 615 -7.01 7.60 23.34
CA LEU A 615 -8.23 7.14 22.68
C LEU A 615 -8.07 5.68 22.22
N PHE A 616 -9.03 4.85 22.63
CA PHE A 616 -9.11 3.44 22.30
C PHE A 616 -10.42 3.18 21.55
N LEU A 617 -10.34 2.47 20.43
CA LEU A 617 -11.47 2.13 19.57
C LEU A 617 -11.55 0.61 19.42
N SER A 618 -12.73 0.02 19.51
CA SER A 618 -12.93 -1.38 19.14
C SER A 618 -13.94 -1.52 18.01
N SER A 619 -13.62 -2.37 17.02
CA SER A 619 -14.47 -2.59 15.87
C SER A 619 -14.24 -3.96 15.23
N MET A 620 -15.31 -4.55 14.70
CA MET A 620 -15.19 -5.61 13.70
C MET A 620 -14.73 -4.99 12.36
N PRO A 621 -14.08 -5.77 11.47
CA PRO A 621 -13.76 -5.31 10.12
C PRO A 621 -15.00 -4.80 9.37
N THR A 622 -14.88 -3.62 8.74
CA THR A 622 -15.97 -3.01 7.96
C THR A 622 -15.43 -2.07 6.88
N ASN A 623 -16.00 -2.12 5.68
CA ASN A 623 -15.60 -1.26 4.56
C ASN A 623 -15.90 0.23 4.80
N VAL A 624 -16.72 0.55 5.80
CA VAL A 624 -17.18 1.93 6.07
C VAL A 624 -16.32 2.63 7.13
N PHE A 625 -15.36 1.93 7.74
CA PHE A 625 -14.51 2.56 8.75
C PHE A 625 -13.58 3.59 8.07
N PRO A 626 -13.43 4.79 8.65
CA PRO A 626 -12.63 5.84 8.02
C PRO A 626 -11.17 5.45 7.79
N VAL A 627 -10.75 5.48 6.51
CA VAL A 627 -9.38 5.13 6.10
C VAL A 627 -8.34 6.02 6.79
N THR A 628 -8.61 7.32 6.96
CA THR A 628 -7.64 8.23 7.57
C THR A 628 -7.43 7.94 9.07
N VAL A 629 -8.45 7.44 9.76
CA VAL A 629 -8.33 7.04 11.18
C VAL A 629 -7.48 5.78 11.27
N LEU A 630 -7.72 4.79 10.41
CA LEU A 630 -6.88 3.58 10.34
C LEU A 630 -5.44 3.95 9.98
N GLN A 631 -5.22 4.78 8.97
CA GLN A 631 -3.87 5.20 8.56
C GLN A 631 -3.07 5.89 9.67
N ASN A 632 -3.76 6.54 10.61
CA ASN A 632 -3.19 7.28 11.74
C ASN A 632 -3.47 6.60 13.10
N SER A 633 -3.58 5.28 13.14
CA SER A 633 -3.74 4.54 14.39
C SER A 633 -2.75 3.39 14.51
N VAL A 634 -2.48 3.02 15.77
CA VAL A 634 -1.91 1.71 16.10
C VAL A 634 -3.05 0.69 15.98
N LYS A 635 -2.80 -0.47 15.38
CA LYS A 635 -3.81 -1.54 15.26
C LYS A 635 -3.34 -2.78 15.99
N VAL A 636 -4.31 -3.47 16.58
CA VAL A 636 -4.09 -4.78 17.17
C VAL A 636 -5.28 -5.67 16.86
N THR A 637 -5.02 -6.88 16.38
CA THR A 637 -6.04 -7.92 16.25
C THR A 637 -6.08 -8.74 17.52
N GLN A 638 -7.24 -8.76 18.18
CA GLN A 638 -7.46 -9.61 19.35
C GLN A 638 -8.21 -10.88 18.92
N ARG A 639 -7.45 -11.97 18.73
CA ARG A 639 -7.98 -13.33 18.56
C ARG A 639 -7.61 -14.15 19.79
N HIS A 640 -8.55 -14.91 20.34
CA HIS A 640 -8.22 -15.95 21.30
C HIS A 640 -7.58 -17.12 20.54
N THR A 641 -6.29 -17.36 20.72
CA THR A 641 -5.69 -18.63 20.30
C THR A 641 -6.18 -19.76 21.21
N LEU A 642 -6.20 -20.98 20.68
CA LEU A 642 -6.55 -22.18 21.44
C LEU A 642 -5.70 -22.31 22.71
N ALA A 643 -4.40 -22.07 22.61
CA ALA A 643 -3.46 -22.04 23.74
C ALA A 643 -3.80 -20.95 24.78
N TYR A 644 -4.21 -19.75 24.37
CA TYR A 644 -4.65 -18.71 25.31
C TYR A 644 -5.96 -19.08 26.01
N THR A 645 -6.88 -19.73 25.29
CA THR A 645 -8.12 -20.26 25.86
C THR A 645 -7.82 -21.38 26.86
N TYR A 646 -6.83 -22.23 26.56
CA TYR A 646 -6.32 -23.29 27.45
C TYR A 646 -5.66 -22.72 28.71
N LEU A 647 -4.78 -21.73 28.56
CA LEU A 647 -4.06 -21.08 29.67
C LEU A 647 -4.99 -20.28 30.59
N LYS A 648 -5.98 -19.58 30.03
CA LYS A 648 -7.00 -18.86 30.80
C LYS A 648 -8.04 -19.80 31.42
N ALA A 649 -8.32 -20.93 30.77
CA ALA A 649 -9.13 -22.00 31.34
C ALA A 649 -8.45 -22.62 32.57
N LEU A 650 -7.13 -22.73 32.59
CA LEU A 650 -6.39 -23.36 33.68
C LEU A 650 -6.38 -22.60 35.01
N GLU A 651 -6.74 -21.30 35.05
CA GLU A 651 -6.76 -20.54 36.32
C GLU A 651 -7.87 -21.01 37.30
N THR A 652 -8.80 -21.90 36.92
CA THR A 652 -9.96 -22.32 37.77
C THR A 652 -10.55 -23.72 37.45
N ASP A 653 -9.78 -24.81 37.44
CA ASP A 653 -10.21 -26.25 37.30
C ASP A 653 -10.13 -26.91 35.91
N SER A 654 -9.91 -28.23 35.95
CA SER A 654 -9.38 -29.13 34.91
C SER A 654 -10.38 -29.65 33.86
N HIS A 655 -11.68 -29.35 33.95
CA HIS A 655 -12.72 -29.98 33.10
C HIS A 655 -13.20 -29.14 31.89
N LYS A 656 -12.29 -28.46 31.17
CA LYS A 656 -12.64 -27.30 30.30
C LYS A 656 -12.50 -27.48 28.77
N VAL A 657 -12.48 -28.71 28.25
CA VAL A 657 -12.16 -29.02 26.82
C VAL A 657 -13.34 -28.88 25.83
N LEU A 658 -14.60 -28.92 26.29
CA LEU A 658 -15.79 -29.06 25.44
C LEU A 658 -16.08 -27.89 24.46
N LYS A 659 -15.85 -26.63 24.86
CA LYS A 659 -16.08 -25.47 23.98
C LYS A 659 -15.16 -25.48 22.75
N ILE A 660 -13.95 -26.01 22.91
CA ILE A 660 -12.90 -25.99 21.90
C ILE A 660 -13.30 -26.88 20.73
N ILE A 661 -13.79 -28.09 21.00
CA ILE A 661 -14.12 -29.07 19.95
C ILE A 661 -15.30 -28.62 19.10
N PHE A 662 -16.33 -28.01 19.69
CA PHE A 662 -17.47 -27.50 18.93
C PHE A 662 -17.10 -26.28 18.06
N GLY A 663 -16.25 -25.39 18.58
CA GLY A 663 -15.75 -24.23 17.86
C GLY A 663 -14.82 -24.59 16.69
N GLU A 664 -13.91 -25.54 16.89
CA GLU A 664 -12.90 -25.91 15.90
C GLU A 664 -13.47 -26.69 14.72
N ARG A 665 -14.56 -27.45 14.92
CA ARG A 665 -15.30 -28.09 13.82
C ARG A 665 -15.84 -27.09 12.79
N LYS A 666 -16.02 -25.81 13.14
CA LYS A 666 -16.43 -24.75 12.19
C LYS A 666 -15.43 -24.57 11.04
N LYS A 667 -14.15 -24.88 11.26
CA LYS A 667 -13.08 -24.77 10.25
C LYS A 667 -13.36 -25.66 9.02
N PHE A 668 -13.98 -26.81 9.21
CA PHE A 668 -14.20 -27.81 8.16
C PHE A 668 -15.47 -27.57 7.34
N GLY A 669 -16.14 -26.41 7.50
CA GLY A 669 -17.33 -26.06 6.73
C GLY A 669 -18.45 -27.11 6.90
N PRO A 670 -19.15 -27.49 5.80
CA PRO A 670 -20.24 -28.46 5.85
C PRO A 670 -19.89 -29.85 6.42
N LEU A 671 -18.61 -30.26 6.36
CA LEU A 671 -18.15 -31.52 6.96
C LEU A 671 -18.12 -31.44 8.50
N GLY A 672 -17.88 -30.25 9.03
CA GLY A 672 -17.90 -30.00 10.46
C GLY A 672 -19.32 -29.79 10.99
N TRP A 673 -20.02 -28.82 10.41
CA TRP A 673 -21.41 -28.43 10.70
C TRP A 673 -22.11 -28.03 9.39
N ASN A 674 -23.36 -28.48 9.17
CA ASN A 674 -24.14 -28.07 8.00
C ASN A 674 -24.35 -26.54 7.97
N ILE A 675 -24.58 -25.94 9.14
CA ILE A 675 -24.73 -24.49 9.32
C ILE A 675 -23.62 -23.99 10.24
N ARG A 676 -23.05 -22.82 9.94
CA ARG A 676 -22.02 -22.18 10.77
C ARG A 676 -22.64 -21.56 12.03
N TYR A 677 -22.73 -22.31 13.12
CA TYR A 677 -23.18 -21.79 14.41
C TYR A 677 -22.10 -20.96 15.14
N GLU A 678 -22.55 -20.14 16.07
CA GLU A 678 -21.69 -19.36 16.97
C GLU A 678 -21.91 -19.80 18.42
N PHE A 679 -20.84 -20.32 19.03
CA PHE A 679 -20.82 -20.78 20.42
C PHE A 679 -20.17 -19.70 21.31
N ASN A 680 -20.93 -19.10 22.22
CA ASN A 680 -20.45 -17.98 23.04
C ASN A 680 -19.76 -18.46 24.33
N ASP A 681 -19.01 -17.55 24.98
CA ASP A 681 -18.48 -17.80 26.33
C ASP A 681 -19.56 -17.92 27.39
N SER A 682 -20.67 -17.19 27.25
CA SER A 682 -21.83 -17.31 28.13
C SER A 682 -22.40 -18.73 28.16
N ASP A 683 -22.47 -19.39 27.00
CA ASP A 683 -23.01 -20.74 26.89
C ASP A 683 -22.07 -21.74 27.58
N ARG A 684 -20.75 -21.54 27.43
CA ARG A 684 -19.73 -22.34 28.15
C ARG A 684 -19.80 -22.13 29.66
N GLU A 685 -19.88 -20.89 30.12
CA GLU A 685 -19.99 -20.59 31.55
C GLU A 685 -21.25 -21.21 32.15
N CYS A 686 -22.38 -21.13 31.44
CA CYS A 686 -23.61 -21.79 31.84
C CYS A 686 -23.44 -23.32 31.93
N ALA A 687 -22.82 -23.95 30.92
CA ALA A 687 -22.55 -25.39 30.94
C ALA A 687 -21.64 -25.81 32.12
N LEU A 688 -20.62 -25.01 32.44
CA LEU A 688 -19.72 -25.26 33.57
C LEU A 688 -20.39 -25.06 34.93
N LEU A 689 -21.21 -24.02 35.07
CA LEU A 689 -22.00 -23.80 36.29
C LEU A 689 -22.97 -24.96 36.54
N ASN A 690 -23.62 -25.44 35.49
CA ASN A 690 -24.48 -26.62 35.57
C ASN A 690 -23.68 -27.87 35.94
N LEU A 691 -22.51 -28.09 35.34
CA LEU A 691 -21.63 -29.20 35.69
C LEU A 691 -21.24 -29.16 37.17
N ASN A 692 -20.76 -28.01 37.66
CA ASN A 692 -20.37 -27.83 39.06
C ASN A 692 -21.55 -28.07 40.01
N LEU A 693 -22.75 -27.60 39.65
CA LEU A 693 -23.96 -27.82 40.43
C LEU A 693 -24.28 -29.32 40.59
N TYR A 694 -24.19 -30.10 39.52
CA TYR A 694 -24.48 -31.54 39.54
C TYR A 694 -23.34 -32.38 40.16
N CYS A 695 -22.10 -31.91 40.11
CA CYS A 695 -20.95 -32.59 40.72
C CYS A 695 -20.90 -32.41 42.26
N GLN A 696 -21.54 -31.38 42.82
CA GLN A 696 -21.57 -31.14 44.28
C GLN A 696 -22.20 -32.28 45.09
N THR A 697 -23.13 -33.03 44.49
CA THR A 697 -23.88 -34.10 45.17
C THR A 697 -23.17 -35.46 45.15
N GLY A 698 -21.98 -35.58 44.53
CA GLY A 698 -21.20 -36.81 44.44
C GLY A 698 -21.76 -37.88 43.48
N HIS A 699 -23.05 -37.82 43.15
CA HIS A 699 -23.67 -38.61 42.08
C HIS A 699 -23.81 -37.76 40.81
N ILE A 700 -23.19 -38.20 39.71
CA ILE A 700 -23.19 -37.48 38.43
C ILE A 700 -24.32 -38.02 37.52
N PRO A 701 -25.37 -37.23 37.24
CA PRO A 701 -26.46 -37.64 36.35
C PRO A 701 -26.08 -37.39 34.88
N TRP A 702 -25.40 -38.37 34.27
CA TRP A 702 -24.87 -38.26 32.89
C TRP A 702 -25.93 -37.89 31.84
N ASP A 703 -27.08 -38.55 31.85
CA ASP A 703 -28.16 -38.27 30.88
C ASP A 703 -28.72 -36.85 31.04
N ALA A 704 -28.79 -36.34 32.27
CA ALA A 704 -29.23 -34.97 32.54
C ALA A 704 -28.19 -33.95 32.07
N LEU A 705 -26.90 -34.21 32.28
CA LEU A 705 -25.82 -33.34 31.80
C LEU A 705 -25.78 -33.27 30.26
N ILE A 706 -25.96 -34.41 29.58
CA ILE A 706 -26.04 -34.45 28.11
C ILE A 706 -27.27 -33.68 27.63
N TYR A 707 -28.43 -33.89 28.24
CA TYR A 707 -29.66 -33.20 27.85
C TYR A 707 -29.57 -31.68 28.08
N ILE A 708 -29.12 -31.25 29.26
CA ILE A 708 -29.00 -29.83 29.59
C ILE A 708 -27.95 -29.16 28.69
N THR A 709 -26.80 -29.79 28.48
CA THR A 709 -25.75 -29.20 27.66
C THR A 709 -26.08 -29.23 26.17
N GLY A 710 -26.66 -30.33 25.69
CA GLY A 710 -26.93 -30.61 24.28
C GLY A 710 -28.22 -30.00 23.74
N GLU A 711 -29.34 -30.10 24.47
CA GLU A 711 -30.66 -29.60 24.02
C GLU A 711 -30.94 -28.17 24.51
N ILE A 712 -30.55 -27.85 25.75
CA ILE A 712 -30.92 -26.57 26.38
C ILE A 712 -29.84 -25.51 26.11
N THR A 713 -28.59 -25.76 26.52
CA THR A 713 -27.52 -24.75 26.45
C THR A 713 -27.06 -24.52 25.01
N TYR A 714 -26.63 -25.58 24.32
CA TYR A 714 -26.16 -25.48 22.93
C TYR A 714 -27.27 -25.75 21.90
N GLY A 715 -28.26 -26.59 22.22
CA GLY A 715 -29.35 -26.96 21.33
C GLY A 715 -30.29 -25.81 20.97
N GLY A 716 -30.39 -24.79 21.83
CA GLY A 716 -31.07 -23.53 21.49
C GLY A 716 -30.44 -22.75 20.34
N ARG A 717 -29.18 -23.06 19.97
CA ARG A 717 -28.46 -22.43 18.84
C ARG A 717 -28.35 -23.34 17.62
N VAL A 718 -28.21 -24.65 17.84
CA VAL A 718 -28.08 -25.63 16.76
C VAL A 718 -29.47 -25.96 16.22
N THR A 719 -29.77 -25.46 15.02
CA THR A 719 -31.12 -25.53 14.43
C THR A 719 -31.33 -26.73 13.51
N ASP A 720 -30.26 -27.26 12.89
CA ASP A 720 -30.34 -28.43 12.02
C ASP A 720 -30.38 -29.74 12.81
N ALA A 721 -31.25 -30.65 12.42
CA ALA A 721 -31.46 -31.92 13.13
C ALA A 721 -30.24 -32.87 13.03
N TRP A 722 -29.50 -32.83 11.91
CA TRP A 722 -28.29 -33.64 11.77
C TRP A 722 -27.14 -33.07 12.61
N ASP A 723 -27.02 -31.74 12.66
CA ASP A 723 -26.06 -31.07 13.54
C ASP A 723 -26.38 -31.31 15.02
N GLN A 724 -27.65 -31.26 15.44
CA GLN A 724 -28.04 -31.61 16.82
C GLN A 724 -27.64 -33.05 17.19
N ARG A 725 -27.87 -34.00 16.27
CA ARG A 725 -27.44 -35.39 16.45
C ARG A 725 -25.93 -35.51 16.55
N CYS A 726 -25.18 -34.77 15.74
CA CYS A 726 -23.73 -34.71 15.78
C CYS A 726 -23.25 -34.19 17.14
N LEU A 727 -23.77 -33.04 17.58
CA LEU A 727 -23.50 -32.43 18.89
C LEU A 727 -23.72 -33.44 20.03
N HIS A 728 -24.87 -34.12 20.04
CA HIS A 728 -25.18 -35.14 21.03
C HIS A 728 -24.22 -36.32 21.03
N THR A 729 -23.78 -36.76 19.85
CA THR A 729 -22.84 -37.88 19.71
C THR A 729 -21.47 -37.50 20.27
N ILE A 730 -21.02 -36.27 20.02
CA ILE A 730 -19.76 -35.75 20.59
C ILE A 730 -19.92 -35.57 22.10
N LEU A 731 -21.02 -35.00 22.61
CA LEU A 731 -21.23 -34.83 24.04
C LEU A 731 -21.16 -36.16 24.81
N LYS A 732 -21.64 -37.26 24.23
CA LYS A 732 -21.54 -38.60 24.84
C LYS A 732 -20.10 -39.11 24.99
N SER A 733 -19.14 -38.65 24.17
CA SER A 733 -17.74 -39.04 24.36
C SER A 733 -17.04 -38.24 25.47
N PHE A 734 -17.61 -37.12 25.92
CA PHE A 734 -17.08 -36.30 27.02
C PHE A 734 -17.84 -36.50 28.33
N PHE A 735 -19.14 -36.73 28.25
CA PHE A 735 -20.00 -37.02 29.40
C PHE A 735 -20.33 -38.51 29.40
N SER A 736 -19.41 -39.32 29.92
CA SER A 736 -19.66 -40.75 30.12
C SER A 736 -18.97 -41.26 31.36
N PRO A 737 -19.45 -42.36 31.97
CA PRO A 737 -18.75 -43.00 33.08
C PRO A 737 -17.30 -43.39 32.75
N ALA A 738 -17.03 -43.73 31.47
CA ALA A 738 -15.71 -44.14 31.00
C ALA A 738 -14.68 -43.01 31.01
N THR A 739 -15.10 -41.74 30.99
CA THR A 739 -14.15 -40.61 31.02
C THR A 739 -13.45 -40.42 32.35
N LEU A 740 -13.90 -41.11 33.41
CA LEU A 740 -13.27 -41.10 34.73
C LEU A 740 -12.18 -42.19 34.87
N GLU A 741 -11.97 -43.01 33.85
CA GLU A 741 -10.94 -44.04 33.84
C GLU A 741 -9.58 -43.42 33.45
N ASP A 742 -8.52 -43.77 34.18
CA ASP A 742 -7.15 -43.25 33.96
C ASP A 742 -6.58 -43.55 32.56
N SER A 743 -7.12 -44.55 31.87
CA SER A 743 -6.73 -44.96 30.52
C SER A 743 -7.58 -44.35 29.41
N TYR A 744 -8.53 -43.47 29.73
CA TYR A 744 -9.46 -42.93 28.75
C TYR A 744 -8.80 -41.87 27.86
N THR A 745 -8.83 -42.10 26.56
CA THR A 745 -8.35 -41.16 25.54
C THR A 745 -9.54 -40.62 24.75
N TYR A 746 -9.53 -39.33 24.46
CA TYR A 746 -10.58 -38.65 23.69
C TYR A 746 -10.47 -38.90 22.17
N SER A 747 -9.37 -39.50 21.73
CA SER A 747 -9.02 -39.78 20.33
C SER A 747 -8.42 -41.17 20.20
N LYS A 748 -8.39 -41.69 18.97
CA LYS A 748 -7.73 -42.97 18.65
C LYS A 748 -6.21 -42.85 18.58
N SER A 749 -5.68 -41.63 18.41
CA SER A 749 -4.24 -41.36 18.44
C SER A 749 -3.61 -41.54 19.82
N GLY A 750 -4.41 -41.47 20.89
CA GLY A 750 -3.95 -41.65 22.27
C GLY A 750 -3.16 -40.47 22.86
N ILE A 751 -2.99 -39.41 22.09
CA ILE A 751 -2.25 -38.20 22.48
C ILE A 751 -3.13 -37.29 23.37
N TYR A 752 -4.44 -37.28 23.09
CA TYR A 752 -5.42 -36.45 23.78
C TYR A 752 -6.09 -37.22 24.93
N PHE A 753 -5.70 -36.91 26.17
CA PHE A 753 -6.22 -37.50 27.41
C PHE A 753 -6.30 -36.45 28.52
N ALA A 754 -6.96 -36.77 29.64
CA ALA A 754 -7.01 -35.90 30.81
C ALA A 754 -5.83 -36.24 31.75
N PRO A 755 -4.88 -35.33 32.01
CA PRO A 755 -3.81 -35.57 32.98
C PRO A 755 -4.35 -35.76 34.40
N ASN A 756 -3.83 -36.73 35.14
CA ASN A 756 -4.23 -37.03 36.53
C ASN A 756 -3.52 -36.17 37.60
N SER A 757 -2.78 -35.15 37.21
CA SER A 757 -2.02 -34.28 38.12
C SER A 757 -2.90 -33.18 38.72
N ASP A 758 -2.69 -32.81 39.98
CA ASP A 758 -3.33 -31.63 40.60
C ASP A 758 -2.51 -30.32 40.40
N SER A 759 -1.34 -30.42 39.77
CA SER A 759 -0.42 -29.30 39.56
C SER A 759 -0.73 -28.54 38.26
N LEU A 760 -1.02 -27.24 38.39
CA LEU A 760 -1.21 -26.33 37.24
C LEU A 760 -0.03 -26.36 36.26
N THR A 761 1.19 -26.56 36.77
CA THR A 761 2.42 -26.55 35.97
C THR A 761 2.52 -27.79 35.07
N GLU A 762 2.09 -28.95 35.56
CA GLU A 762 2.09 -30.21 34.80
C GLU A 762 1.02 -30.18 33.69
N TYR A 763 -0.14 -29.60 33.97
CA TYR A 763 -1.13 -29.33 32.92
C TYR A 763 -0.58 -28.39 31.83
N LYS A 764 0.11 -27.32 32.21
CA LYS A 764 0.73 -26.38 31.24
C LYS A 764 1.74 -27.09 30.35
N GLN A 765 2.60 -27.91 30.94
CA GLN A 765 3.61 -28.67 30.20
C GLN A 765 2.96 -29.68 29.24
N TYR A 766 1.92 -30.40 29.66
CA TYR A 766 1.16 -31.28 28.77
C TYR A 766 0.60 -30.55 27.54
N ILE A 767 0.09 -29.33 27.72
CA ILE A 767 -0.47 -28.53 26.62
C ILE A 767 0.63 -28.00 25.70
N GLU A 768 1.77 -27.59 26.26
CA GLU A 768 2.92 -27.14 25.48
C GLU A 768 3.51 -28.28 24.62
N ASP A 769 3.39 -29.52 25.08
CA ASP A 769 3.81 -30.72 24.36
C ASP A 769 2.80 -31.17 23.28
N LEU A 770 1.59 -30.60 23.23
CA LEU A 770 0.60 -30.92 22.18
C LEU A 770 1.04 -30.38 20.80
N PRO A 771 0.70 -31.07 19.72
CA PRO A 771 1.01 -30.60 18.37
C PRO A 771 0.31 -29.26 18.09
N LEU A 772 1.01 -28.35 17.39
CA LEU A 772 0.48 -27.04 17.00
C LEU A 772 -0.73 -27.16 16.04
N ILE A 773 -0.80 -28.26 15.30
CA ILE A 773 -1.88 -28.59 14.36
C ILE A 773 -2.58 -29.84 14.89
N ASP A 774 -3.86 -29.68 15.21
CA ASP A 774 -4.69 -30.77 15.72
C ASP A 774 -5.16 -31.70 14.60
N ASP A 775 -5.04 -33.01 14.82
CA ASP A 775 -5.56 -34.00 13.89
C ASP A 775 -7.10 -34.05 13.92
N PRO A 776 -7.78 -34.21 12.76
CA PRO A 776 -9.25 -34.29 12.69
C PRO A 776 -9.89 -35.34 13.60
N ASP A 777 -9.12 -36.37 13.99
CA ASP A 777 -9.56 -37.44 14.88
C ASP A 777 -9.95 -36.91 16.27
N VAL A 778 -9.29 -35.86 16.80
CA VAL A 778 -9.66 -35.26 18.10
C VAL A 778 -11.07 -34.67 18.08
N PHE A 779 -11.52 -34.26 16.89
CA PHE A 779 -12.86 -33.74 16.69
C PHE A 779 -13.87 -34.84 16.32
N GLY A 780 -13.45 -36.11 16.22
CA GLY A 780 -14.28 -37.22 15.76
C GLY A 780 -14.52 -37.22 14.25
N MET A 781 -13.58 -36.72 13.45
CA MET A 781 -13.64 -36.68 11.98
C MET A 781 -12.59 -37.61 11.35
N HIS A 782 -12.82 -38.01 10.10
CA HIS A 782 -11.87 -38.82 9.33
C HIS A 782 -10.70 -37.98 8.83
N GLU A 783 -9.51 -38.56 8.63
CA GLU A 783 -8.30 -37.87 8.14
C GLU A 783 -8.53 -37.11 6.82
N ASN A 784 -9.42 -37.61 5.96
CA ASN A 784 -9.83 -36.93 4.71
C ASN A 784 -10.48 -35.55 4.94
N ALA A 785 -10.94 -35.23 6.14
CA ALA A 785 -11.42 -33.89 6.47
C ALA A 785 -10.32 -32.84 6.28
N ASN A 786 -9.05 -33.21 6.50
CA ASN A 786 -7.90 -32.37 6.18
C ASN A 786 -7.76 -32.15 4.66
N LEU A 787 -8.02 -33.17 3.83
CA LEU A 787 -7.97 -32.99 2.37
C LEU A 787 -9.05 -32.04 1.85
N ALA A 788 -10.22 -32.02 2.49
CA ALA A 788 -11.32 -31.13 2.15
C ALA A 788 -11.16 -29.71 2.72
N PHE A 789 -10.18 -29.50 3.61
CA PHE A 789 -9.91 -28.20 4.21
C PHE A 789 -9.25 -27.27 3.17
N GLN A 790 -10.04 -26.33 2.63
CA GLN A 790 -9.70 -25.52 1.45
C GLN A 790 -8.78 -24.31 1.74
N GLU A 791 -7.94 -24.33 2.78
CA GLU A 791 -7.08 -23.17 3.10
C GLU A 791 -6.15 -22.79 1.94
N THR A 792 -5.65 -23.78 1.20
CA THR A 792 -4.78 -23.56 0.03
C THR A 792 -5.44 -22.69 -1.05
N MET A 793 -6.70 -22.97 -1.40
CA MET A 793 -7.41 -22.21 -2.43
C MET A 793 -7.72 -20.79 -1.96
N THR A 794 -8.06 -20.62 -0.67
CA THR A 794 -8.26 -19.29 -0.09
C THR A 794 -6.98 -18.47 -0.07
N LEU A 795 -5.83 -19.09 0.24
CA LEU A 795 -4.54 -18.40 0.24
C LEU A 795 -4.17 -17.91 -1.17
N ILE A 796 -4.28 -18.77 -2.17
CA ILE A 796 -3.96 -18.42 -3.57
C ILE A 796 -4.94 -17.36 -4.10
N SER A 797 -6.24 -17.50 -3.83
CA SER A 797 -7.24 -16.51 -4.27
C SER A 797 -7.00 -15.15 -3.65
N THR A 798 -6.67 -15.09 -2.35
CA THR A 798 -6.36 -13.83 -1.68
C THR A 798 -5.08 -13.18 -2.23
N ILE A 799 -4.03 -13.96 -2.51
CA ILE A 799 -2.83 -13.41 -3.18
C ILE A 799 -3.16 -12.89 -4.58
N LEU A 800 -4.00 -13.62 -5.33
CA LEU A 800 -4.45 -13.20 -6.67
C LEU A 800 -5.26 -11.89 -6.65
N GLU A 801 -6.09 -11.68 -5.64
CA GLU A 801 -6.86 -10.44 -5.45
C GLU A 801 -5.96 -9.23 -5.20
N VAL A 802 -4.86 -9.43 -4.46
CA VAL A 802 -3.89 -8.40 -4.10
C VAL A 802 -2.95 -8.02 -5.27
N GLN A 803 -2.75 -8.94 -6.21
CA GLN A 803 -1.83 -8.70 -7.33
C GLN A 803 -2.37 -7.60 -8.26
N PRO A 804 -1.53 -6.61 -8.63
CA PRO A 804 -1.95 -5.56 -9.56
C PRO A 804 -2.38 -6.21 -10.87
N ARG A 805 -3.57 -5.85 -11.36
CA ARG A 805 -4.13 -6.27 -12.65
C ARG A 805 -3.34 -5.65 -13.80
N SER A 806 -2.08 -6.05 -13.92
CA SER A 806 -1.20 -5.69 -15.00
C SER A 806 -1.56 -6.61 -16.17
N SER A 807 -2.01 -6.04 -17.28
CA SER A 807 -2.08 -6.73 -18.56
C SER A 807 -0.67 -7.27 -18.86
N ALA A 808 -0.51 -8.58 -18.87
CA ALA A 808 0.78 -9.20 -19.15
C ALA A 808 1.25 -8.76 -20.55
N ALA A 809 2.38 -8.06 -20.61
CA ALA A 809 3.05 -7.64 -21.85
C ALA A 809 3.84 -8.78 -22.52
N GLY A 810 3.51 -10.04 -22.23
CA GLY A 810 4.02 -11.18 -22.98
C GLY A 810 3.05 -11.48 -24.12
N GLY A 811 3.55 -11.71 -25.33
CA GLY A 811 2.77 -11.95 -26.57
C GLY A 811 1.87 -13.20 -26.60
N GLY A 812 1.33 -13.62 -25.46
CA GLY A 812 0.13 -14.45 -25.38
C GLY A 812 -1.12 -13.59 -25.55
N LYS A 813 -2.23 -14.26 -25.89
CA LYS A 813 -3.54 -13.64 -26.03
C LYS A 813 -3.86 -12.80 -24.80
N SER A 814 -4.42 -11.60 -25.00
CA SER A 814 -4.81 -10.75 -23.87
C SER A 814 -5.85 -11.47 -22.99
N ASN A 815 -5.94 -11.15 -21.70
CA ASN A 815 -6.98 -11.73 -20.85
C ASN A 815 -8.38 -11.50 -21.46
N ASP A 816 -8.58 -10.39 -22.17
CA ASP A 816 -9.81 -10.10 -22.89
C ASP A 816 -10.02 -11.02 -24.09
N GLU A 817 -8.98 -11.33 -24.88
CA GLU A 817 -9.03 -12.29 -25.99
C GLU A 817 -9.27 -13.72 -25.51
N VAL A 818 -8.63 -14.15 -24.42
CA VAL A 818 -8.86 -15.47 -23.81
C VAL A 818 -10.29 -15.59 -23.30
N VAL A 819 -10.81 -14.54 -22.66
CA VAL A 819 -12.21 -14.49 -22.22
C VAL A 819 -13.16 -14.48 -23.43
N HIS A 820 -12.81 -13.78 -24.52
CA HIS A 820 -13.60 -13.81 -25.76
C HIS A 820 -13.67 -15.20 -26.38
N GLU A 821 -12.53 -15.89 -26.54
CA GLU A 821 -12.51 -17.26 -27.08
C GLU A 821 -13.22 -18.26 -26.17
N LEU A 822 -13.07 -18.11 -24.85
CA LEU A 822 -13.77 -18.96 -23.89
C LEU A 822 -15.27 -18.71 -23.93
N ALA A 823 -15.69 -17.45 -24.02
CA ALA A 823 -17.10 -17.08 -24.16
C ALA A 823 -17.69 -17.61 -25.47
N ASP A 824 -16.99 -17.48 -26.60
CA ASP A 824 -17.43 -18.04 -27.89
C ASP A 824 -17.53 -19.58 -27.83
N SER A 825 -16.57 -20.23 -27.16
CA SER A 825 -16.58 -21.68 -26.93
C SER A 825 -17.75 -22.11 -26.04
N ILE A 826 -18.06 -21.35 -24.99
CA ILE A 826 -19.22 -21.59 -24.12
C ILE A 826 -20.51 -21.40 -24.92
N LEU A 827 -20.65 -20.29 -25.65
CA LEU A 827 -21.83 -19.96 -26.44
C LEU A 827 -22.08 -21.01 -27.54
N ALA A 828 -21.02 -21.56 -28.14
CA ALA A 828 -21.09 -22.68 -29.06
C ALA A 828 -21.48 -24.02 -28.40
N LYS A 829 -21.11 -24.23 -27.13
CA LYS A 829 -21.46 -25.42 -26.33
C LYS A 829 -22.86 -25.33 -25.69
N ILE A 830 -23.45 -24.13 -25.60
CA ILE A 830 -24.81 -23.97 -25.07
C ILE A 830 -25.79 -24.68 -26.02
N PRO A 831 -26.52 -25.71 -25.56
CA PRO A 831 -27.46 -26.42 -26.41
C PRO A 831 -28.59 -25.52 -26.92
N GLY A 832 -29.22 -25.94 -28.01
CA GLY A 832 -30.48 -25.35 -28.48
C GLY A 832 -31.62 -25.56 -27.48
N TYR A 833 -32.78 -24.97 -27.75
CA TYR A 833 -33.97 -25.17 -26.92
C TYR A 833 -34.27 -26.66 -26.78
N LEU A 834 -34.41 -27.13 -25.54
CA LEU A 834 -34.68 -28.54 -25.25
C LEU A 834 -36.19 -28.80 -25.43
N PHE A 835 -36.50 -29.81 -26.25
CA PHE A 835 -37.81 -30.41 -26.59
C PHE A 835 -38.77 -29.67 -27.55
N SER A 836 -39.24 -30.42 -28.56
CA SER A 836 -40.41 -30.12 -29.40
C SER A 836 -41.53 -31.13 -29.13
N GLN A 837 -42.79 -30.71 -29.33
CA GLN A 837 -43.98 -31.48 -28.96
C GLN A 837 -44.17 -32.75 -29.82
N ASP A 838 -44.73 -33.80 -29.21
CA ASP A 838 -45.06 -35.04 -29.91
C ASP A 838 -46.33 -34.87 -30.78
N SER A 839 -46.42 -35.63 -31.87
CA SER A 839 -47.39 -35.47 -32.98
C SER A 839 -48.90 -35.53 -32.62
N ASN A 840 -49.26 -35.84 -31.38
CA ASN A 840 -50.65 -35.94 -30.90
C ASN A 840 -50.99 -35.04 -29.70
N GLY A 841 -50.13 -34.10 -29.30
CA GLY A 841 -50.46 -33.07 -28.31
C GLY A 841 -50.81 -33.59 -26.89
N ARG A 842 -50.39 -34.82 -26.53
CA ARG A 842 -50.60 -35.40 -25.19
C ARG A 842 -49.33 -35.33 -24.35
N VAL A 843 -49.49 -35.09 -23.05
CA VAL A 843 -48.40 -34.92 -22.07
C VAL A 843 -48.47 -36.10 -21.09
N ASN A 844 -47.37 -36.87 -20.92
CA ASN A 844 -47.27 -37.94 -19.92
C ASN A 844 -47.23 -37.32 -18.51
N SER A 845 -47.60 -38.02 -17.44
CA SER A 845 -47.70 -37.43 -16.08
C SER A 845 -46.35 -36.97 -15.50
N LEU A 846 -45.22 -37.53 -15.96
CA LEU A 846 -43.87 -37.01 -15.72
C LEU A 846 -43.50 -35.81 -16.62
N THR A 847 -44.23 -35.60 -17.72
CA THR A 847 -43.95 -34.57 -18.73
C THR A 847 -44.43 -33.18 -18.30
N THR A 848 -45.33 -33.04 -17.31
CA THR A 848 -45.70 -31.72 -16.77
C THR A 848 -44.58 -31.11 -15.92
N VAL A 849 -43.94 -31.89 -15.05
CA VAL A 849 -42.77 -31.44 -14.28
C VAL A 849 -41.58 -31.24 -15.22
N LEU A 850 -41.35 -32.17 -16.16
CA LEU A 850 -40.32 -32.01 -17.18
C LEU A 850 -40.57 -30.76 -18.05
N GLY A 851 -41.83 -30.47 -18.42
CA GLY A 851 -42.20 -29.29 -19.18
C GLY A 851 -41.94 -27.99 -18.41
N GLN A 852 -42.27 -27.95 -17.11
CA GLN A 852 -41.97 -26.80 -16.26
C GLN A 852 -40.47 -26.59 -16.05
N GLU A 853 -39.71 -27.66 -15.86
CA GLU A 853 -38.25 -27.59 -15.75
C GLU A 853 -37.59 -27.23 -17.08
N VAL A 854 -38.10 -27.73 -18.21
CA VAL A 854 -37.66 -27.35 -19.56
C VAL A 854 -38.00 -25.90 -19.85
N ASP A 855 -39.16 -25.39 -19.46
CA ASP A 855 -39.52 -23.97 -19.62
C ASP A 855 -38.62 -23.07 -18.76
N ARG A 856 -38.36 -23.47 -17.50
CA ARG A 856 -37.40 -22.77 -16.62
C ARG A 856 -35.99 -22.79 -17.21
N PHE A 857 -35.55 -23.93 -17.72
CA PHE A 857 -34.24 -24.10 -18.33
C PHE A 857 -34.13 -23.30 -19.64
N ASN A 858 -35.15 -23.32 -20.50
CA ASN A 858 -35.22 -22.54 -21.74
C ASN A 858 -35.27 -21.02 -21.46
N PHE A 859 -35.95 -20.60 -20.39
CA PHE A 859 -35.91 -19.21 -19.92
C PHE A 859 -34.52 -18.83 -19.43
N LEU A 860 -33.88 -19.68 -18.61
CA LEU A 860 -32.50 -19.48 -18.16
C LEU A 860 -31.52 -19.43 -19.35
N LEU A 861 -31.63 -20.33 -20.32
CA LEU A 861 -30.84 -20.34 -21.55
C LEU A 861 -31.04 -19.06 -22.37
N ARG A 862 -32.26 -18.54 -22.43
CA ARG A 862 -32.55 -17.25 -23.09
C ARG A 862 -31.89 -16.10 -22.34
N VAL A 863 -32.00 -16.07 -21.02
CA VAL A 863 -31.33 -15.06 -20.18
C VAL A 863 -29.82 -15.15 -20.38
N LEU A 864 -29.20 -16.32 -20.29
CA LEU A 864 -27.76 -16.52 -20.52
C LEU A 864 -27.32 -15.99 -21.90
N LYS A 865 -28.01 -16.37 -22.98
CA LYS A 865 -27.70 -15.90 -24.34
C LYS A 865 -27.85 -14.38 -24.49
N VAL A 866 -28.91 -13.79 -23.93
CA VAL A 866 -29.13 -12.33 -23.97
C VAL A 866 -28.10 -11.59 -23.12
N THR A 867 -27.77 -12.11 -21.94
CA THR A 867 -26.85 -11.45 -21.00
C THR A 867 -25.43 -11.49 -21.54
N GLU A 868 -24.98 -12.61 -22.13
CA GLU A 868 -23.72 -12.67 -22.85
C GLU A 868 -23.72 -11.69 -24.02
N HIS A 869 -24.69 -11.75 -24.95
CA HIS A 869 -24.78 -10.80 -26.06
C HIS A 869 -24.80 -9.32 -25.63
N PHE A 870 -25.45 -8.98 -24.51
CA PHE A 870 -25.49 -7.62 -23.97
C PHE A 870 -24.15 -7.20 -23.36
N PHE A 871 -23.45 -8.10 -22.67
CA PHE A 871 -22.09 -7.90 -22.18
C PHE A 871 -21.12 -7.64 -23.35
N PHE A 872 -21.29 -8.38 -24.46
CA PHE A 872 -20.55 -8.17 -25.71
C PHE A 872 -20.85 -6.79 -26.35
N TYR A 873 -22.12 -6.36 -26.39
CA TYR A 873 -22.51 -5.09 -27.00
C TYR A 873 -22.03 -3.86 -26.21
N CYS A 874 -22.13 -3.88 -24.88
CA CYS A 874 -21.65 -2.78 -24.03
C CYS A 874 -20.13 -2.64 -24.04
N LYS A 875 -19.37 -3.75 -24.16
CA LYS A 875 -17.90 -3.69 -24.20
C LYS A 875 -17.35 -3.19 -25.55
N LEU A 876 -18.01 -3.51 -26.66
CA LEU A 876 -17.71 -2.93 -27.99
C LEU A 876 -17.97 -1.42 -28.05
N GLN A 877 -18.92 -0.91 -27.26
CA GLN A 877 -19.14 0.53 -27.10
C GLN A 877 -18.16 1.22 -26.16
N MET A 878 -17.46 0.50 -25.28
CA MET A 878 -16.40 1.06 -24.42
C MET A 878 -15.02 1.05 -25.08
N MET A 879 -14.83 0.25 -26.14
CA MET A 879 -13.58 0.21 -26.92
C MET A 879 -13.54 1.19 -28.10
N ASN A 880 -14.69 1.75 -28.50
CA ASN A 880 -14.81 2.89 -29.43
C ASN A 880 -15.03 4.17 -28.63
#